data_AF-A0A821PGX4-F1
#
_entry.id   AF-A0A821PGX4-F1
#
_cell.length_a   1.000
_cell.length_b   1.000
_cell.length_c   1.000
_cell.angle_alpha   90.00
_cell.angle_beta   90.00
_cell.angle_gamma   90.00
#
_symmetry.space_group_name_H-M   'P 1'
#
loop_
_entity.id
_entity.type
_entity.pdbx_description
1 polymer ?
#
loop_
_entity_poly.entity_id
_entity_poly.type
_entity_poly.pdbx_seq_one_letter_code
_entity_poly.pdbx_strand_id
1 'polypeptide(L)'
;MDAEGKKVIVCDNGTGFIKCGYCTSNFPDYVFPCMVGRPLIRSRAKVNNIEVQDIMVCDEAQKVRQMLEINYPVENGIVTNWEDMKHIYRYLFGSKKMNINPNESKILLTEAPLNPIKNRAKMLEVMLDEFQFHECSLAYQAILTLYAQGILTGVVVDIGDGVTHVCTVIDGYCLQNSIARLNIAGRDITRYLIRLLLLRGYAFNQTADFDTVQQIKEKLCYVAHDLDEERRLALDTTVLVESYTLPDGRTIKLSGERFEAPEVLFRPSLLGMEVNGVAEQVFKVINNAPLDDRRTLYKRIVLSGGTTMYPGFGTRLERELEKLYEDRILKGQPDKSSKNVICIEAPPRRKNMVFLGGAVYANLVKDTPTQWISRRDFNEQGIDRCVQREQRTKEDVRFYPNGTISYRESRNYTFDRSKSTADETLSITTINVVYMTLINYLDMENIPDLFRKIIGTILSFAEKPIMQLTVKEYLWGYQDPILSLLKTRLPQLVMNDQVSVFASVVNEAQYETILISSGVGLDENRIERINNLGRIERFNFSTNLSIWSNKYANMINGTDSTIWHPDVKKNEFIYTFMNDICRSVHLKYNQTHKNLFDIDTYHYILPHDAFANSKDNEGFCLNNTMKNGTQQLKCLPSGLFSLTPCVHLSGSSIAIPLPIIASNPHFLDSDRSIQDAVNGLVPDEISHRSYMDLEPTTGIIMNGSRRMQFNINVVNDSKIDAISHIHPLVYPMIWVNEHAEIDQPNADIFHKKVYIPLLLLTVFKYVIMTIGTTLLITVISLVVFSRYKKNIMVAPEPTTITDETTPLLA
;
A
#
# COMPACT_ATOMS: atom_id res chain seq x y z
N MET A 1 -14.37 -8.59 -17.39
CA MET A 1 -12.97 -8.17 -17.49
C MET A 1 -12.87 -6.72 -17.04
N ASP A 2 -11.69 -6.31 -16.59
CA ASP A 2 -11.35 -4.89 -16.38
C ASP A 2 -11.04 -4.19 -17.72
N ALA A 3 -10.67 -2.91 -17.68
CA ALA A 3 -10.31 -2.13 -18.85
C ALA A 3 -9.09 -2.68 -19.62
N GLU A 4 -8.22 -3.45 -18.95
CA GLU A 4 -7.03 -4.08 -19.53
C GLU A 4 -7.30 -5.52 -20.05
N GLY A 5 -8.54 -6.01 -19.95
CA GLY A 5 -8.93 -7.35 -20.40
C GLY A 5 -8.67 -8.48 -19.39
N LYS A 6 -8.22 -8.16 -18.17
CA LYS A 6 -7.95 -9.14 -17.10
C LYS A 6 -9.23 -9.69 -16.49
N LYS A 7 -9.19 -10.97 -16.11
CA LYS A 7 -10.33 -11.64 -15.46
C LYS A 7 -10.35 -11.29 -13.98
N VAL A 8 -11.52 -10.94 -13.44
CA VAL A 8 -11.69 -10.58 -12.03
C VAL A 8 -12.48 -11.68 -11.33
N ILE A 9 -11.86 -12.26 -10.30
CA ILE A 9 -12.33 -13.45 -9.61
C ILE A 9 -12.72 -13.06 -8.19
N VAL A 10 -13.80 -13.67 -7.69
CA VAL A 10 -14.27 -13.49 -6.32
C VAL A 10 -14.25 -14.85 -5.65
N CYS A 11 -13.57 -14.95 -4.51
CA CYS A 11 -13.46 -16.18 -3.75
C CYS A 11 -13.83 -15.95 -2.28
N ASP A 12 -14.96 -16.54 -1.88
CA ASP A 12 -15.44 -16.58 -0.50
C ASP A 12 -14.90 -17.81 0.22
N ASN A 13 -13.94 -17.58 1.13
CA ASN A 13 -13.25 -18.61 1.90
C ASN A 13 -14.07 -19.05 3.12
N GLY A 14 -15.15 -19.77 2.90
CA GLY A 14 -15.99 -20.29 3.99
C GLY A 14 -15.39 -21.50 4.71
N THR A 15 -15.63 -21.61 6.01
CA THR A 15 -15.21 -22.75 6.86
C THR A 15 -15.71 -24.10 6.37
N GLY A 16 -16.96 -24.14 5.88
CA GLY A 16 -17.57 -25.37 5.37
C GLY A 16 -17.43 -25.51 3.86
N PHE A 17 -17.70 -24.42 3.13
CA PHE A 17 -17.73 -24.40 1.67
C PHE A 17 -17.02 -23.17 1.14
N ILE A 18 -16.20 -23.37 0.12
CA ILE A 18 -15.65 -22.29 -0.69
C ILE A 18 -16.64 -21.99 -1.79
N LYS A 19 -16.91 -20.70 -2.03
CA LYS A 19 -17.70 -20.25 -3.17
C LYS A 19 -16.84 -19.33 -4.03
N CYS A 20 -16.67 -19.68 -5.28
CA CYS A 20 -15.81 -18.95 -6.20
C CYS A 20 -16.50 -18.75 -7.56
N GLY A 21 -16.15 -17.68 -8.26
CA GLY A 21 -16.67 -17.34 -9.56
C GLY A 21 -16.14 -16.00 -10.06
N TYR A 22 -16.70 -15.52 -11.15
CA TYR A 22 -16.32 -14.24 -11.74
C TYR A 22 -17.14 -13.07 -11.18
N CYS A 23 -16.61 -11.85 -11.26
CA CYS A 23 -17.32 -10.65 -10.78
C CYS A 23 -18.65 -10.37 -11.52
N THR A 24 -18.83 -10.94 -12.72
CA THR A 24 -20.07 -10.83 -13.51
C THR A 24 -21.10 -11.91 -13.17
N SER A 25 -20.75 -12.88 -12.32
CA SER A 25 -21.61 -14.03 -12.04
C SER A 25 -22.66 -13.68 -10.97
N ASN A 26 -23.92 -13.98 -11.28
CA ASN A 26 -25.05 -13.79 -10.35
C ASN A 26 -25.17 -14.90 -9.29
N PHE A 27 -24.41 -15.99 -9.47
CA PHE A 27 -24.29 -17.12 -8.57
C PHE A 27 -22.83 -17.56 -8.54
N PRO A 28 -22.35 -18.17 -7.45
CA PRO A 28 -21.01 -18.75 -7.46
C PRO A 28 -20.95 -19.87 -8.49
N ASP A 29 -20.00 -19.78 -9.41
CA ASP A 29 -19.79 -20.75 -10.49
C ASP A 29 -19.33 -22.10 -9.91
N TYR A 30 -18.58 -22.05 -8.80
CA TYR A 30 -18.05 -23.22 -8.10
C TYR A 30 -18.37 -23.14 -6.61
N VAL A 31 -18.99 -24.20 -6.09
CA VAL A 31 -19.22 -24.40 -4.65
C VAL A 31 -18.80 -25.81 -4.29
N PHE A 32 -17.87 -25.95 -3.36
CA PHE A 32 -17.33 -27.25 -2.95
C PHE A 32 -16.87 -27.21 -1.47
N PRO A 33 -16.79 -28.37 -0.79
CA PRO A 33 -16.41 -28.40 0.63
C PRO A 33 -14.95 -28.00 0.83
N CYS A 34 -14.69 -27.23 1.89
CA CYS A 34 -13.35 -26.78 2.27
C CYS A 34 -12.61 -27.87 3.07
N MET A 35 -12.18 -28.93 2.39
CA MET A 35 -11.55 -30.09 3.04
C MET A 35 -10.42 -30.70 2.20
N VAL A 36 -9.43 -31.25 2.88
CA VAL A 36 -8.32 -32.03 2.30
C VAL A 36 -8.29 -33.38 2.98
N GLY A 37 -8.20 -34.46 2.20
CA GLY A 37 -8.18 -35.82 2.71
C GLY A 37 -6.90 -36.56 2.34
N ARG A 38 -6.33 -37.28 3.30
CA ARG A 38 -5.15 -38.12 3.14
C ARG A 38 -5.51 -39.59 3.33
N PRO A 39 -5.05 -40.52 2.48
CA PRO A 39 -5.43 -41.93 2.60
C PRO A 39 -4.98 -42.56 3.92
N LEU A 40 -5.89 -43.26 4.60
CA LEU A 40 -5.58 -44.03 5.82
C LEU A 40 -4.64 -45.21 5.53
N ILE A 41 -4.70 -45.75 4.32
CA ILE A 41 -3.89 -46.87 3.84
C ILE A 41 -3.20 -46.45 2.54
N ARG A 42 -1.88 -46.66 2.44
CA ARG A 42 -1.05 -46.26 1.28
C ARG A 42 -1.29 -47.09 0.00
N SER A 43 -2.33 -47.90 -0.07
CA SER A 43 -2.68 -48.66 -1.27
C SER A 43 -3.49 -47.79 -2.22
N ARG A 44 -3.10 -47.71 -3.51
CA ARG A 44 -3.88 -47.08 -4.58
C ARG A 44 -5.13 -47.91 -4.89
N ALA A 45 -6.12 -47.84 -3.99
CA ALA A 45 -7.42 -48.44 -4.20
C ALA A 45 -8.20 -47.58 -5.21
N LYS A 46 -8.84 -48.23 -6.18
CA LYS A 46 -9.85 -47.59 -7.02
C LYS A 46 -11.21 -47.81 -6.39
N VAL A 47 -11.90 -46.73 -6.07
CA VAL A 47 -13.30 -46.77 -5.62
C VAL A 47 -14.13 -46.16 -6.72
N ASN A 48 -15.05 -46.96 -7.27
CA ASN A 48 -15.79 -46.62 -8.47
C ASN A 48 -14.82 -46.28 -9.63
N ASN A 49 -14.76 -45.00 -10.04
CA ASN A 49 -13.89 -44.48 -11.11
C ASN A 49 -12.80 -43.51 -10.62
N ILE A 50 -12.63 -43.36 -9.31
CA ILE A 50 -11.66 -42.42 -8.73
C ILE A 50 -10.50 -43.23 -8.17
N GLU A 51 -9.30 -42.95 -8.65
CA GLU A 51 -8.06 -43.47 -8.07
C GLU A 51 -7.67 -42.60 -6.88
N VAL A 52 -7.54 -43.22 -5.71
CA VAL A 52 -7.18 -42.53 -4.47
C VAL A 52 -5.71 -42.09 -4.58
N GLN A 53 -5.50 -40.77 -4.64
CA GLN A 53 -4.18 -40.14 -4.66
C GLN A 53 -3.70 -39.89 -3.22
N ASP A 54 -2.42 -39.56 -3.08
CA ASP A 54 -1.82 -39.23 -1.77
C ASP A 54 -2.50 -38.03 -1.09
N ILE A 55 -3.08 -37.13 -1.89
CA ILE A 55 -3.87 -35.99 -1.42
C ILE A 55 -5.13 -35.89 -2.28
N MET A 56 -6.28 -36.00 -1.63
CA MET A 56 -7.59 -35.78 -2.22
C MET A 56 -8.12 -34.42 -1.75
N VAL A 57 -8.75 -33.64 -2.63
CA VAL A 57 -9.15 -32.26 -2.33
C VAL A 57 -10.63 -32.04 -2.64
N CYS A 58 -11.33 -31.37 -1.73
CA CYS A 58 -12.72 -30.91 -1.90
C CYS A 58 -13.69 -32.01 -2.36
N ASP A 59 -14.34 -31.87 -3.52
CA ASP A 59 -15.35 -32.83 -4.02
C ASP A 59 -14.80 -34.25 -4.18
N GLU A 60 -13.53 -34.38 -4.57
CA GLU A 60 -12.88 -35.68 -4.74
C GLU A 60 -12.67 -36.35 -3.38
N ALA A 61 -12.26 -35.57 -2.38
CA ALA A 61 -12.14 -36.05 -1.01
C ALA A 61 -13.50 -36.44 -0.41
N GLN A 62 -14.56 -35.67 -0.72
CA GLN A 62 -15.90 -35.96 -0.22
C GLN A 62 -16.43 -37.30 -0.74
N LYS A 63 -16.18 -37.63 -2.02
CA LYS A 63 -16.65 -38.87 -2.65
C LYS A 63 -16.02 -40.14 -2.06
N VAL A 64 -14.79 -40.06 -1.56
CA VAL A 64 -14.06 -41.21 -0.97
C VAL A 64 -13.73 -41.00 0.51
N ARG A 65 -14.51 -40.15 1.19
CA ARG A 65 -14.31 -39.72 2.59
C ARG A 65 -14.03 -40.88 3.56
N GLN A 66 -14.69 -42.03 3.38
CA GLN A 66 -14.56 -43.19 4.25
C GLN A 66 -13.15 -43.81 4.29
N MET A 67 -12.32 -43.53 3.27
CA MET A 67 -10.96 -44.07 3.15
C MET A 67 -9.89 -43.03 3.52
N LEU A 68 -10.31 -41.81 3.87
CA LEU A 68 -9.43 -40.67 4.06
C LEU A 68 -9.52 -40.17 5.51
N GLU A 69 -8.38 -39.75 6.04
CA GLU A 69 -8.31 -38.84 7.16
C GLU A 69 -8.56 -37.41 6.65
N ILE A 70 -9.62 -36.77 7.13
CA ILE A 70 -10.07 -35.45 6.64
C ILE A 70 -9.61 -34.34 7.56
N ASN A 71 -8.94 -33.34 6.97
CA ASN A 71 -8.57 -32.09 7.60
C ASN A 71 -9.35 -30.91 7.00
N TYR A 72 -9.68 -29.94 7.85
CA TYR A 72 -10.33 -28.68 7.44
C TYR A 72 -9.34 -27.54 7.66
N PRO A 73 -8.79 -26.92 6.61
CA PRO A 73 -7.76 -25.88 6.75
C PRO A 73 -8.31 -24.56 7.29
N VAL A 74 -9.63 -24.38 7.25
CA VAL A 74 -10.33 -23.21 7.78
C VAL A 74 -11.16 -23.66 8.97
N GLU A 75 -10.89 -23.10 10.14
CA GLU A 75 -11.61 -23.35 11.37
C GLU A 75 -12.20 -22.04 11.90
N ASN A 76 -13.50 -22.05 12.18
CA ASN A 76 -14.23 -20.87 12.66
C ASN A 76 -14.00 -19.60 11.81
N GLY A 77 -13.79 -19.73 10.50
CA GLY A 77 -13.56 -18.62 9.57
C GLY A 77 -12.10 -18.12 9.50
N ILE A 78 -11.17 -18.81 10.17
CA ILE A 78 -9.74 -18.49 10.16
C ILE A 78 -8.96 -19.64 9.52
N VAL A 79 -8.01 -19.33 8.64
CA VAL A 79 -7.08 -20.33 8.09
C VAL A 79 -6.08 -20.76 9.18
N THR A 80 -6.09 -22.04 9.54
CA THR A 80 -5.18 -22.63 10.54
C THR A 80 -4.04 -23.42 9.89
N ASN A 81 -4.30 -24.07 8.76
CA ASN A 81 -3.29 -24.82 7.99
C ASN A 81 -3.15 -24.28 6.56
N TRP A 82 -2.08 -23.53 6.33
CA TRP A 82 -1.78 -22.91 5.04
C TRP A 82 -1.40 -23.92 3.95
N GLU A 83 -0.74 -25.02 4.29
CA GLU A 83 -0.36 -26.03 3.29
C GLU A 83 -1.59 -26.73 2.71
N ASP A 84 -2.55 -27.11 3.58
CA ASP A 84 -3.83 -27.66 3.15
C ASP A 84 -4.66 -26.62 2.36
N MET A 85 -4.63 -25.34 2.77
CA MET A 85 -5.30 -24.27 2.02
C MET A 85 -4.68 -24.06 0.62
N LYS A 86 -3.35 -24.17 0.47
CA LYS A 86 -2.67 -24.10 -0.84
C LYS A 86 -3.09 -25.25 -1.76
N HIS A 87 -3.27 -26.46 -1.24
CA HIS A 87 -3.80 -27.57 -2.05
C HIS A 87 -5.21 -27.27 -2.57
N ILE A 88 -6.06 -26.65 -1.75
CA ILE A 88 -7.38 -26.18 -2.16
C ILE A 88 -7.29 -25.10 -3.25
N TYR A 89 -6.42 -24.10 -3.09
CA TYR A 89 -6.24 -23.06 -4.12
C TYR A 89 -5.70 -23.62 -5.44
N ARG A 90 -4.76 -24.58 -5.41
CA ARG A 90 -4.29 -25.29 -6.61
C ARG A 90 -5.42 -26.06 -7.28
N TYR A 91 -6.31 -26.68 -6.51
CA TYR A 91 -7.49 -27.36 -7.02
C TYR A 91 -8.48 -26.37 -7.67
N LEU A 92 -8.70 -25.22 -7.03
CA LEU A 92 -9.63 -24.19 -7.49
C LEU A 92 -9.16 -23.47 -8.77
N PHE A 93 -7.92 -22.97 -8.77
CA PHE A 93 -7.39 -22.18 -9.89
C PHE A 93 -6.85 -23.06 -11.03
N GLY A 94 -6.49 -24.31 -10.73
CA GLY A 94 -5.98 -25.27 -11.70
C GLY A 94 -7.04 -25.77 -12.70
N SER A 95 -6.61 -26.69 -13.56
CA SER A 95 -7.39 -27.22 -14.68
C SER A 95 -8.66 -27.98 -14.27
N LYS A 96 -8.75 -28.46 -13.03
CA LYS A 96 -9.90 -29.22 -12.53
C LYS A 96 -11.16 -28.35 -12.31
N LYS A 97 -10.99 -27.06 -12.04
CA LYS A 97 -12.09 -26.13 -11.72
C LYS A 97 -12.10 -24.92 -12.64
N MET A 98 -11.41 -23.84 -12.29
CA MET A 98 -11.49 -22.58 -13.04
C MET A 98 -10.60 -22.55 -14.27
N ASN A 99 -9.51 -23.33 -14.30
CA ASN A 99 -8.53 -23.35 -15.38
C ASN A 99 -8.07 -21.94 -15.80
N ILE A 100 -7.56 -21.18 -14.84
CA ILE A 100 -7.13 -19.78 -15.04
C ILE A 100 -5.61 -19.66 -14.99
N ASN A 101 -5.11 -18.60 -15.61
CA ASN A 101 -3.75 -18.11 -15.37
C ASN A 101 -3.82 -16.97 -14.33
N PRO A 102 -3.33 -17.16 -13.10
CA PRO A 102 -3.33 -16.11 -12.08
C PRO A 102 -2.61 -14.82 -12.51
N ASN A 103 -1.52 -14.93 -13.29
CA ASN A 103 -0.72 -13.79 -13.76
C ASN A 103 -1.54 -12.78 -14.60
N GLU A 104 -2.64 -13.23 -15.22
CA GLU A 104 -3.53 -12.43 -16.07
C GLU A 104 -4.89 -12.18 -15.39
N SER A 105 -4.97 -12.41 -14.08
CA SER A 105 -6.21 -12.33 -13.31
C SER A 105 -6.04 -11.47 -12.05
N LYS A 106 -7.15 -10.84 -11.64
CA LYS A 106 -7.30 -10.19 -10.34
C LYS A 106 -8.15 -11.05 -9.43
N ILE A 107 -7.87 -11.05 -8.13
CA ILE A 107 -8.65 -11.82 -7.16
C ILE A 107 -9.11 -10.97 -5.98
N LEU A 108 -10.42 -11.01 -5.71
CA LEU A 108 -11.01 -10.52 -4.48
C LEU A 108 -11.27 -11.70 -3.55
N LEU A 109 -10.66 -11.65 -2.38
CA LEU A 109 -10.86 -12.61 -1.31
C LEU A 109 -11.73 -12.01 -0.20
N THR A 110 -12.57 -12.84 0.39
CA THR A 110 -13.35 -12.46 1.56
C THR A 110 -12.62 -12.87 2.83
N GLU A 111 -12.74 -12.07 3.88
CA GLU A 111 -12.30 -12.45 5.21
C GLU A 111 -13.36 -12.19 6.28
N ALA A 112 -13.32 -13.02 7.31
CA ALA A 112 -14.14 -12.85 8.48
C ALA A 112 -13.74 -11.57 9.26
N PRO A 113 -14.70 -10.89 9.91
CA PRO A 113 -14.40 -9.85 10.87
C PRO A 113 -13.42 -10.33 11.96
N LEU A 114 -12.52 -9.45 12.40
CA LEU A 114 -11.48 -9.76 13.40
C LEU A 114 -10.50 -10.89 12.97
N ASN A 115 -10.24 -11.03 11.67
CA ASN A 115 -9.16 -11.88 11.17
C ASN A 115 -7.80 -11.33 11.69
N PRO A 116 -6.91 -12.17 12.25
CA PRO A 116 -5.59 -11.71 12.68
C PRO A 116 -4.81 -11.07 11.52
N ILE A 117 -4.15 -9.94 11.78
CA ILE A 117 -3.35 -9.22 10.78
C ILE A 117 -2.30 -10.14 10.13
N LYS A 118 -1.68 -11.03 10.91
CA LYS A 118 -0.73 -12.04 10.42
C LYS A 118 -1.35 -12.95 9.34
N ASN A 119 -2.60 -13.37 9.53
CA ASN A 119 -3.28 -14.20 8.54
C ASN A 119 -3.67 -13.38 7.32
N ARG A 120 -4.13 -12.13 7.50
CA ARG A 120 -4.41 -11.21 6.40
C ARG A 120 -3.18 -10.98 5.52
N ALA A 121 -2.01 -10.76 6.12
CA ALA A 121 -0.73 -10.66 5.44
C ALA A 121 -0.37 -11.96 4.69
N LYS A 122 -0.53 -13.11 5.34
CA LYS A 122 -0.26 -14.41 4.72
C LYS A 122 -1.19 -14.71 3.54
N MET A 123 -2.44 -14.24 3.56
CA MET A 123 -3.34 -14.31 2.40
C MET A 123 -2.77 -13.56 1.19
N LEU A 124 -2.24 -12.36 1.40
CA LEU A 124 -1.63 -11.56 0.33
C LEU A 124 -0.34 -12.20 -0.19
N GLU A 125 0.54 -12.62 0.71
CA GLU A 125 1.79 -13.33 0.36
C GLU A 125 1.49 -14.57 -0.50
N VAL A 126 0.55 -15.41 -0.08
CA VAL A 126 0.17 -16.61 -0.85
C VAL A 126 -0.39 -16.25 -2.23
N MET A 127 -1.24 -15.22 -2.33
CA MET A 127 -1.84 -14.85 -3.62
C MET A 127 -0.87 -14.17 -4.58
N LEU A 128 -0.04 -13.25 -4.08
CA LEU A 128 0.83 -12.40 -4.90
C LEU A 128 2.20 -13.05 -5.15
N ASP A 129 2.80 -13.73 -4.17
CA ASP A 129 4.12 -14.36 -4.33
C ASP A 129 4.00 -15.79 -4.86
N GLU A 130 3.21 -16.64 -4.22
CA GLU A 130 3.14 -18.07 -4.57
C GLU A 130 2.25 -18.32 -5.80
N PHE A 131 1.02 -17.80 -5.80
CA PHE A 131 0.09 -17.96 -6.93
C PHE A 131 0.26 -16.90 -8.01
N GLN A 132 1.00 -15.82 -7.74
CA GLN A 132 1.38 -14.83 -8.74
C GLN A 132 0.21 -14.07 -9.39
N PHE A 133 -0.89 -13.85 -8.66
CA PHE A 133 -1.98 -12.99 -9.14
C PHE A 133 -1.47 -11.58 -9.48
N HIS A 134 -2.04 -10.96 -10.53
CA HIS A 134 -1.64 -9.60 -10.92
C HIS A 134 -1.94 -8.59 -9.81
N GLU A 135 -3.16 -8.70 -9.26
CA GLU A 135 -3.70 -7.83 -8.22
C GLU A 135 -4.58 -8.64 -7.28
N CYS A 136 -4.50 -8.32 -5.99
CA CYS A 136 -5.30 -8.94 -4.94
C CYS A 136 -6.03 -7.87 -4.13
N SER A 137 -7.28 -8.13 -3.77
CA SER A 137 -8.08 -7.30 -2.85
C SER A 137 -8.72 -8.16 -1.76
N LEU A 138 -8.89 -7.58 -0.58
CA LEU A 138 -9.43 -8.25 0.60
C LEU A 138 -10.60 -7.45 1.17
N ALA A 139 -11.77 -8.09 1.27
CA ALA A 139 -13.00 -7.44 1.72
C ALA A 139 -13.66 -8.20 2.88
N TYR A 140 -14.23 -7.45 3.83
CA TYR A 140 -14.99 -8.04 4.94
C TYR A 140 -16.32 -8.61 4.47
N GLN A 141 -16.63 -9.84 4.91
CA GLN A 141 -17.87 -10.54 4.57
C GLN A 141 -19.14 -9.73 4.87
N ALA A 142 -19.15 -9.00 6.00
CA ALA A 142 -20.27 -8.15 6.43
C ALA A 142 -20.50 -6.92 5.53
N ILE A 143 -19.43 -6.33 4.99
CA ILE A 143 -19.56 -5.18 4.08
C ILE A 143 -20.15 -5.65 2.75
N LEU A 144 -19.64 -6.76 2.22
CA LEU A 144 -20.11 -7.33 0.97
C LEU A 144 -21.59 -7.70 1.01
N THR A 145 -22.06 -8.25 2.14
CA THR A 145 -23.48 -8.62 2.32
C THR A 145 -24.43 -7.45 2.22
N LEU A 146 -24.07 -6.27 2.75
CA LEU A 146 -24.89 -5.06 2.57
C LEU A 146 -24.79 -4.50 1.16
N TYR A 147 -23.61 -4.53 0.53
CA TYR A 147 -23.45 -4.14 -0.88
C TYR A 147 -24.32 -4.99 -1.81
N ALA A 148 -24.51 -6.27 -1.52
CA ALA A 148 -25.39 -7.14 -2.29
C ALA A 148 -26.87 -6.68 -2.29
N GLN A 149 -27.29 -5.90 -1.28
CA GLN A 149 -28.61 -5.29 -1.18
C GLN A 149 -28.64 -3.82 -1.63
N GLY A 150 -27.49 -3.23 -1.99
CA GLY A 150 -27.40 -1.79 -2.28
C GLY A 150 -27.55 -0.91 -1.05
N ILE A 151 -27.18 -1.41 0.13
CA ILE A 151 -27.26 -0.71 1.41
C ILE A 151 -25.84 -0.45 1.94
N LEU A 152 -25.61 0.71 2.57
CA LEU A 152 -24.32 1.07 3.17
C LEU A 152 -24.32 1.06 4.70
N THR A 153 -25.49 1.17 5.32
CA THR A 153 -25.66 1.25 6.79
C THR A 153 -26.69 0.22 7.26
N GLY A 154 -26.28 -0.66 8.16
CA GLY A 154 -27.10 -1.75 8.70
C GLY A 154 -26.32 -2.70 9.61
N VAL A 155 -27.01 -3.70 10.17
CA VAL A 155 -26.41 -4.79 10.93
C VAL A 155 -26.46 -6.06 10.13
N VAL A 156 -25.32 -6.73 9.96
CA VAL A 156 -25.27 -8.04 9.33
C VAL A 156 -25.20 -9.12 10.39
N VAL A 157 -26.10 -10.10 10.28
CA VAL A 157 -26.06 -11.35 11.05
C VAL A 157 -25.68 -12.46 10.09
N ASP A 158 -24.40 -12.82 10.06
CA ASP A 158 -23.85 -13.85 9.18
C ASP A 158 -23.58 -15.13 9.96
N ILE A 159 -24.34 -16.19 9.66
CA ILE A 159 -24.20 -17.50 10.33
C ILE A 159 -23.80 -18.55 9.30
N GLY A 160 -22.50 -18.88 9.31
CA GLY A 160 -21.90 -19.85 8.40
C GLY A 160 -21.96 -21.29 8.91
N ASP A 161 -20.94 -22.08 8.53
CA ASP A 161 -20.77 -23.46 9.01
C ASP A 161 -20.05 -23.53 10.36
N GLY A 162 -18.99 -22.74 10.58
CA GLY A 162 -18.20 -22.80 11.82
C GLY A 162 -18.22 -21.55 12.69
N VAL A 163 -18.82 -20.45 12.24
CA VAL A 163 -18.82 -19.19 12.99
C VAL A 163 -20.06 -18.36 12.70
N THR A 164 -20.50 -17.63 13.72
CA THR A 164 -21.50 -16.57 13.65
C THR A 164 -20.84 -15.23 13.87
N HIS A 165 -21.11 -14.27 12.99
CA HIS A 165 -20.70 -12.88 13.15
C HIS A 165 -21.92 -11.96 13.16
N VAL A 166 -21.90 -11.00 14.07
CA VAL A 166 -22.82 -9.87 14.09
C VAL A 166 -22.00 -8.61 13.98
N CYS A 167 -22.20 -7.84 12.91
CA CYS A 167 -21.39 -6.66 12.60
C CYS A 167 -22.26 -5.48 12.26
N THR A 168 -22.01 -4.33 12.90
CA THR A 168 -22.59 -3.05 12.45
C THR A 168 -21.70 -2.42 11.39
N VAL A 169 -22.32 -2.01 10.30
CA VAL A 169 -21.70 -1.23 9.23
C VAL A 169 -22.41 0.12 9.17
N ILE A 170 -21.63 1.20 9.13
CA ILE A 170 -22.13 2.57 8.99
C ILE A 170 -21.36 3.21 7.84
N ASP A 171 -22.09 3.69 6.84
CA ASP A 171 -21.56 4.35 5.64
C ASP A 171 -20.43 3.55 4.95
N GLY A 172 -20.57 2.22 4.92
CA GLY A 172 -19.59 1.31 4.33
C GLY A 172 -18.41 0.92 5.24
N TYR A 173 -18.38 1.38 6.50
CA TYR A 173 -17.33 1.06 7.45
C TYR A 173 -17.81 0.13 8.58
N CYS A 174 -17.06 -0.95 8.85
CA CYS A 174 -17.28 -1.82 10.00
C CYS A 174 -16.72 -1.19 11.28
N LEU A 175 -17.56 -0.99 12.29
CA LEU A 175 -17.13 -0.51 13.61
C LEU A 175 -16.47 -1.63 14.42
N GLN A 176 -15.16 -1.56 14.68
CA GLN A 176 -14.42 -2.62 15.37
C GLN A 176 -14.92 -2.90 16.80
N ASN A 177 -15.35 -1.88 17.53
CA ASN A 177 -15.91 -1.98 18.89
C ASN A 177 -17.36 -2.53 18.93
N SER A 178 -17.97 -2.75 17.76
CA SER A 178 -19.35 -3.16 17.56
C SER A 178 -19.41 -4.37 16.61
N ILE A 179 -18.61 -5.38 16.95
CA ILE A 179 -18.59 -6.71 16.33
C ILE A 179 -18.73 -7.74 17.43
N ALA A 180 -19.66 -8.68 17.26
CA ALA A 180 -19.74 -9.89 18.06
C ALA A 180 -19.42 -11.11 17.21
N ARG A 181 -18.63 -12.01 17.78
CA ARG A 181 -18.27 -13.30 17.17
C ARG A 181 -18.66 -14.42 18.12
N LEU A 182 -19.36 -15.42 17.59
CA LEU A 182 -19.68 -16.66 18.31
C LEU A 182 -19.17 -17.85 17.52
N ASN A 183 -18.45 -18.74 18.19
CA ASN A 183 -18.00 -20.01 17.62
C ASN A 183 -19.09 -21.07 17.75
N ILE A 184 -20.31 -20.72 17.34
CA ILE A 184 -21.48 -21.60 17.26
C ILE A 184 -22.11 -21.36 15.90
N ALA A 185 -22.25 -22.40 15.10
CA ALA A 185 -22.81 -22.29 13.76
C ALA A 185 -23.38 -23.63 13.24
N GLY A 186 -23.48 -23.77 11.92
CA GLY A 186 -24.09 -24.93 11.28
C GLY A 186 -23.49 -26.29 11.67
N ARG A 187 -22.17 -26.36 11.91
CA ARG A 187 -21.43 -27.57 12.29
C ARG A 187 -21.79 -28.03 13.70
N ASP A 188 -21.94 -27.10 14.63
CA ASP A 188 -22.28 -27.39 16.02
C ASP A 188 -23.74 -27.85 16.13
N ILE A 189 -24.64 -27.26 15.33
CA ILE A 189 -26.03 -27.73 15.20
C ILE A 189 -26.06 -29.17 14.67
N THR A 190 -25.27 -29.50 13.64
CA THR A 190 -25.19 -30.88 13.14
C THR A 190 -24.73 -31.84 14.24
N ARG A 191 -23.67 -31.50 14.99
CA ARG A 191 -23.18 -32.34 16.10
C ARG A 191 -24.22 -32.50 17.21
N TYR A 192 -24.95 -31.43 17.53
CA TYR A 192 -26.01 -31.48 18.52
C TYR A 192 -27.18 -32.35 18.06
N LEU A 193 -27.58 -32.25 16.78
CA LEU A 193 -28.60 -33.12 16.21
C LEU A 193 -28.20 -34.60 16.27
N ILE A 194 -26.93 -34.93 16.01
CA ILE A 194 -26.41 -36.30 16.18
C ILE A 194 -26.64 -36.79 17.63
N ARG A 195 -26.35 -35.94 18.62
CA ARG A 195 -26.57 -36.25 20.04
C ARG A 195 -28.06 -36.44 20.36
N LEU A 196 -28.94 -35.61 19.82
CA LEU A 196 -30.40 -35.75 20.01
C LEU A 196 -30.93 -37.04 19.38
N LEU A 197 -30.49 -37.37 18.16
CA LEU A 197 -30.86 -38.61 17.48
C LEU A 197 -30.36 -39.85 18.24
N LEU A 198 -29.17 -39.77 18.84
CA LEU A 198 -28.64 -40.83 19.70
C LEU A 198 -29.51 -41.05 20.94
N LEU A 199 -29.98 -39.98 21.58
CA LEU A 199 -30.90 -40.05 22.73
C LEU A 199 -32.26 -40.66 22.35
N ARG A 200 -32.71 -40.45 21.10
CA ARG A 200 -33.92 -41.10 20.56
C ARG A 200 -33.72 -42.60 20.25
N GLY A 201 -32.49 -43.08 20.23
CA GLY A 201 -32.13 -44.48 19.95
C GLY A 201 -31.59 -44.73 18.54
N TYR A 202 -31.31 -43.69 17.75
CA TYR A 202 -30.62 -43.83 16.46
C TYR A 202 -29.10 -43.70 16.64
N ALA A 203 -28.39 -44.81 16.47
CA ALA A 203 -26.95 -44.89 16.68
C ALA A 203 -26.14 -44.28 15.51
N PHE A 204 -26.10 -42.95 15.41
CA PHE A 204 -25.24 -42.23 14.46
C PHE A 204 -23.85 -41.96 15.05
N ASN A 205 -22.82 -42.08 14.21
CA ASN A 205 -21.45 -41.72 14.54
C ASN A 205 -21.16 -40.27 14.14
N GLN A 206 -20.51 -39.50 15.02
CA GLN A 206 -20.18 -38.09 14.79
C GLN A 206 -19.31 -37.83 13.55
N THR A 207 -18.50 -38.80 13.12
CA THR A 207 -17.56 -38.61 11.99
C THR A 207 -18.07 -39.24 10.71
N ALA A 208 -18.57 -40.48 10.78
CA ALA A 208 -18.99 -41.24 9.60
C ALA A 208 -20.34 -40.77 9.04
N ASP A 209 -21.27 -40.40 9.92
CA ASP A 209 -22.64 -40.04 9.54
C ASP A 209 -22.88 -38.53 9.50
N PHE A 210 -21.82 -37.73 9.66
CA PHE A 210 -21.90 -36.27 9.76
C PHE A 210 -22.63 -35.65 8.55
N ASP A 211 -22.25 -36.03 7.33
CA ASP A 211 -22.84 -35.51 6.10
C ASP A 211 -24.32 -35.91 5.95
N THR A 212 -24.67 -37.14 6.35
CA THR A 212 -26.06 -37.62 6.35
C THR A 212 -26.92 -36.82 7.32
N VAL A 213 -26.42 -36.58 8.53
CA VAL A 213 -27.14 -35.78 9.54
C VAL A 213 -27.18 -34.31 9.17
N GLN A 214 -26.16 -33.79 8.48
CA GLN A 214 -26.21 -32.46 7.89
C GLN A 214 -27.33 -32.33 6.86
N GLN A 215 -27.54 -33.33 5.98
CA GLN A 215 -28.66 -33.32 5.03
C GLN A 215 -30.02 -33.37 5.74
N ILE A 216 -30.13 -34.18 6.80
CA ILE A 216 -31.34 -34.24 7.65
C ILE A 216 -31.62 -32.87 8.25
N LYS A 217 -30.60 -32.22 8.82
CA LYS A 217 -30.67 -30.87 9.38
C LYS A 217 -31.16 -29.86 8.35
N GLU A 218 -30.54 -29.82 7.17
CA GLU A 218 -30.89 -28.85 6.12
C GLU A 218 -32.29 -29.08 5.55
N LYS A 219 -32.80 -30.32 5.56
CA LYS A 219 -34.11 -30.66 4.98
C LYS A 219 -35.28 -30.54 5.97
N LEU A 220 -35.08 -30.89 7.25
CA LEU A 220 -36.19 -31.09 8.20
C LEU A 220 -36.20 -30.13 9.38
N CYS A 221 -35.06 -29.54 9.75
CA CYS A 221 -34.98 -28.66 10.91
C CYS A 221 -35.57 -27.29 10.61
N TYR A 222 -36.09 -26.65 11.64
CA TYR A 222 -36.65 -25.30 11.60
C TYR A 222 -36.48 -24.63 12.96
N VAL A 223 -36.70 -23.33 13.04
CA VAL A 223 -36.63 -22.58 14.30
C VAL A 223 -38.04 -22.33 14.81
N ALA A 224 -38.33 -22.80 16.02
CA ALA A 224 -39.60 -22.57 16.69
C ALA A 224 -39.77 -21.08 17.05
N HIS A 225 -40.95 -20.52 16.76
CA HIS A 225 -41.30 -19.16 17.16
C HIS A 225 -41.52 -19.07 18.68
N ASP A 226 -42.27 -20.03 19.25
CA ASP A 226 -42.37 -20.27 20.69
C ASP A 226 -41.89 -21.69 21.00
N LEU A 227 -40.84 -21.79 21.80
CA LEU A 227 -40.24 -23.09 22.12
C LEU A 227 -41.15 -23.93 23.03
N ASP A 228 -41.85 -23.30 23.97
CA ASP A 228 -42.63 -24.05 24.97
C ASP A 228 -43.93 -24.59 24.36
N GLU A 229 -44.52 -23.83 23.42
CA GLU A 229 -45.66 -24.29 22.63
C GLU A 229 -45.28 -25.47 21.71
N GLU A 230 -44.18 -25.35 20.96
CA GLU A 230 -43.73 -26.44 20.08
C GLU A 230 -43.35 -27.71 20.84
N ARG A 231 -42.78 -27.57 22.04
CA ARG A 231 -42.54 -28.73 22.92
C ARG A 231 -43.82 -29.43 23.34
N ARG A 232 -44.89 -28.68 23.67
CA ARG A 232 -46.19 -29.27 23.99
C ARG A 232 -46.76 -29.99 22.77
N LEU A 233 -46.73 -29.36 21.60
CA LEU A 233 -47.19 -29.99 20.36
C LEU A 233 -46.41 -31.27 20.01
N ALA A 234 -45.10 -31.28 20.23
CA ALA A 234 -44.26 -32.45 20.00
C ALA A 234 -44.53 -33.63 20.95
N LEU A 235 -44.94 -33.33 22.19
CA LEU A 235 -45.24 -34.33 23.23
C LEU A 235 -46.68 -34.83 23.14
N ASP A 236 -47.63 -33.92 22.92
CA ASP A 236 -49.06 -34.20 22.96
C ASP A 236 -49.61 -34.70 21.61
N THR A 237 -48.91 -34.42 20.51
CA THR A 237 -49.38 -34.75 19.15
C THR A 237 -48.28 -35.36 18.27
N THR A 238 -48.68 -35.94 17.13
CA THR A 238 -47.75 -36.48 16.11
C THR A 238 -47.59 -35.56 14.90
N VAL A 239 -48.16 -34.35 14.94
CA VAL A 239 -48.21 -33.41 13.79
C VAL A 239 -46.81 -33.00 13.33
N LEU A 240 -45.84 -32.97 14.24
CA LEU A 240 -44.46 -32.57 13.96
C LEU A 240 -43.56 -33.74 13.51
N VAL A 241 -44.09 -34.97 13.50
CA VAL A 241 -43.30 -36.16 13.16
C VAL A 241 -43.09 -36.23 11.65
N GLU A 242 -41.84 -36.16 11.21
CA GLU A 242 -41.45 -36.30 9.81
C GLU A 242 -40.53 -37.51 9.61
N SER A 243 -40.68 -38.20 8.49
CA SER A 243 -39.88 -39.38 8.16
C SER A 243 -38.77 -39.05 7.16
N TYR A 244 -37.58 -39.61 7.37
CA TYR A 244 -36.42 -39.49 6.47
C TYR A 244 -35.86 -40.86 6.12
N THR A 245 -35.63 -41.09 4.84
CA THR A 245 -34.99 -42.33 4.35
C THR A 245 -33.48 -42.14 4.24
N LEU A 246 -32.73 -42.95 4.97
CA LEU A 246 -31.27 -43.00 4.98
C LEU A 246 -30.71 -43.62 3.68
N PRO A 247 -29.42 -43.41 3.38
CA PRO A 247 -28.79 -43.99 2.19
C PRO A 247 -28.82 -45.52 2.13
N ASP A 248 -28.92 -46.20 3.28
CA ASP A 248 -29.06 -47.65 3.39
C ASP A 248 -30.51 -48.16 3.21
N GLY A 249 -31.46 -47.25 2.98
CA GLY A 249 -32.89 -47.53 2.82
C GLY A 249 -33.68 -47.54 4.13
N ARG A 250 -33.05 -47.42 5.30
CA ARG A 250 -33.76 -47.35 6.59
C ARG A 250 -34.51 -46.03 6.72
N THR A 251 -35.71 -46.05 7.29
CA THR A 251 -36.49 -44.83 7.53
C THR A 251 -36.47 -44.47 9.01
N ILE A 252 -36.00 -43.26 9.33
CA ILE A 252 -36.01 -42.69 10.68
C ILE A 252 -37.14 -41.66 10.81
N LYS A 253 -37.62 -41.43 12.04
CA LYS A 253 -38.66 -40.45 12.34
C LYS A 253 -38.12 -39.39 13.29
N LEU A 254 -38.26 -38.12 12.92
CA LEU A 254 -37.84 -36.97 13.74
C LEU A 254 -39.07 -36.17 14.17
N SER A 255 -39.07 -35.66 15.41
CA SER A 255 -40.13 -34.81 15.94
C SER A 255 -39.50 -33.57 16.59
N GLY A 256 -39.40 -33.53 17.92
CA GLY A 256 -38.82 -32.41 18.68
C GLY A 256 -37.40 -32.02 18.26
N GLU A 257 -36.58 -32.99 17.85
CA GLU A 257 -35.19 -32.75 17.45
C GLU A 257 -35.07 -31.77 16.28
N ARG A 258 -36.14 -31.63 15.47
CA ARG A 258 -36.19 -30.72 14.33
C ARG A 258 -36.05 -29.26 14.74
N PHE A 259 -36.65 -28.86 15.86
CA PHE A 259 -36.58 -27.48 16.37
C PHE A 259 -35.67 -27.32 17.58
N GLU A 260 -35.41 -28.41 18.32
CA GLU A 260 -34.46 -28.36 19.43
C GLU A 260 -33.02 -28.24 18.95
N ALA A 261 -32.67 -28.83 17.79
CA ALA A 261 -31.30 -28.73 17.29
C ALA A 261 -30.88 -27.28 16.96
N PRO A 262 -31.66 -26.47 16.22
CA PRO A 262 -31.31 -25.06 15.96
C PRO A 262 -31.45 -24.13 17.18
N GLU A 263 -32.12 -24.55 18.26
CA GLU A 263 -32.30 -23.72 19.47
C GLU A 263 -30.96 -23.35 20.13
N VAL A 264 -29.89 -24.11 19.87
CA VAL A 264 -28.52 -23.79 20.35
C VAL A 264 -28.03 -22.40 19.90
N LEU A 265 -28.57 -21.84 18.82
CA LEU A 265 -28.25 -20.48 18.37
C LEU A 265 -28.80 -19.40 19.32
N PHE A 266 -29.94 -19.67 19.94
CA PHE A 266 -30.61 -18.76 20.88
C PHE A 266 -30.25 -19.11 22.34
N ARG A 267 -29.98 -20.39 22.62
CA ARG A 267 -29.54 -20.90 23.93
C ARG A 267 -28.26 -21.73 23.82
N PRO A 268 -27.09 -21.08 23.72
CA PRO A 268 -25.78 -21.75 23.72
C PRO A 268 -25.51 -22.67 24.92
N SER A 269 -26.19 -22.47 26.04
CA SER A 269 -26.07 -23.31 27.25
C SER A 269 -26.42 -24.78 27.00
N LEU A 270 -27.20 -25.10 25.96
CA LEU A 270 -27.48 -26.47 25.53
C LEU A 270 -26.23 -27.23 25.07
N LEU A 271 -25.20 -26.50 24.63
CA LEU A 271 -23.88 -27.03 24.30
C LEU A 271 -22.90 -26.96 25.47
N GLY A 272 -23.34 -26.53 26.65
CA GLY A 272 -22.48 -26.27 27.81
C GLY A 272 -21.66 -24.98 27.69
N MET A 273 -22.09 -24.04 26.84
CA MET A 273 -21.39 -22.76 26.63
C MET A 273 -22.09 -21.64 27.41
N GLU A 274 -21.33 -20.89 28.22
CA GLU A 274 -21.81 -19.72 28.96
C GLU A 274 -21.69 -18.44 28.12
N VAL A 275 -22.32 -18.43 26.95
CA VAL A 275 -22.35 -17.27 26.05
C VAL A 275 -23.78 -16.91 25.68
N ASN A 276 -24.02 -15.61 25.44
CA ASN A 276 -25.34 -15.13 25.03
C ASN A 276 -25.67 -15.60 23.61
N GLY A 277 -26.94 -15.93 23.37
CA GLY A 277 -27.43 -16.33 22.05
C GLY A 277 -27.44 -15.20 21.01
N VAL A 278 -27.73 -15.53 19.76
CA VAL A 278 -27.64 -14.61 18.62
C VAL A 278 -28.48 -13.34 18.79
N ALA A 279 -29.70 -13.42 19.33
CA ALA A 279 -30.57 -12.25 19.51
C ALA A 279 -29.98 -11.23 20.50
N GLU A 280 -29.44 -11.71 21.62
CA GLU A 280 -28.81 -10.84 22.61
C GLU A 280 -27.50 -10.24 22.09
N GLN A 281 -26.78 -10.96 21.23
CA GLN A 281 -25.58 -10.42 20.58
C GLN A 281 -25.92 -9.32 19.58
N VAL A 282 -26.99 -9.47 18.80
CA VAL A 282 -27.52 -8.40 17.93
C VAL A 282 -27.90 -7.18 18.74
N PHE A 283 -28.66 -7.36 19.81
CA PHE A 283 -29.02 -6.27 20.71
C PHE A 283 -27.79 -5.58 21.31
N LYS A 284 -26.80 -6.35 21.78
CA LYS A 284 -25.57 -5.81 22.37
C LYS A 284 -24.76 -5.00 21.37
N VAL A 285 -24.57 -5.52 20.16
CA VAL A 285 -23.80 -4.86 19.10
C VAL A 285 -24.47 -3.54 18.70
N ILE A 286 -25.79 -3.52 18.47
CA ILE A 286 -26.51 -2.28 18.14
C ILE A 286 -26.37 -1.23 19.26
N ASN A 287 -26.39 -1.66 20.52
CA ASN A 287 -26.24 -0.74 21.66
C ASN A 287 -24.80 -0.27 21.92
N ASN A 288 -23.80 -0.91 21.33
CA ASN A 288 -22.42 -0.42 21.35
C ASN A 288 -22.16 0.64 20.27
N ALA A 289 -23.03 0.74 19.25
CA ALA A 289 -22.95 1.76 18.22
C ALA A 289 -23.32 3.16 18.75
N PRO A 290 -22.93 4.25 18.05
CA PRO A 290 -23.32 5.62 18.38
C PRO A 290 -24.85 5.76 18.51
N LEU A 291 -25.30 6.60 19.44
CA LEU A 291 -26.72 6.74 19.78
C LEU A 291 -27.59 7.14 18.58
N ASP A 292 -27.07 8.03 17.72
CA ASP A 292 -27.79 8.58 16.58
C ASP A 292 -28.12 7.51 15.51
N ASP A 293 -27.27 6.50 15.39
CA ASP A 293 -27.41 5.46 14.35
C ASP A 293 -28.27 4.28 14.79
N ARG A 294 -28.45 4.05 16.09
CA ARG A 294 -29.10 2.82 16.62
C ARG A 294 -30.48 2.59 16.03
N ARG A 295 -31.27 3.65 15.85
CA ARG A 295 -32.61 3.55 15.28
C ARG A 295 -32.58 3.07 13.83
N THR A 296 -31.59 3.51 13.06
CA THR A 296 -31.37 3.06 11.68
C THR A 296 -30.91 1.61 11.65
N LEU A 297 -30.02 1.23 12.59
CA LEU A 297 -29.50 -0.13 12.71
C LEU A 297 -30.59 -1.15 13.07
N TYR A 298 -31.49 -0.84 14.01
CA TYR A 298 -32.64 -1.71 14.33
C TYR A 298 -33.58 -1.92 13.14
N LYS A 299 -33.71 -0.92 12.26
CA LYS A 299 -34.54 -0.98 11.05
C LYS A 299 -33.88 -1.72 9.88
N ARG A 300 -32.61 -2.10 9.99
CA ARG A 300 -31.82 -2.67 8.88
C ARG A 300 -30.93 -3.80 9.36
N ILE A 301 -31.57 -4.86 9.85
CA ILE A 301 -30.87 -6.09 10.23
C ILE A 301 -30.94 -7.05 9.04
N VAL A 302 -29.81 -7.35 8.42
CA VAL A 302 -29.72 -8.19 7.22
C VAL A 302 -29.15 -9.56 7.58
N LEU A 303 -29.87 -10.62 7.22
CA LEU A 303 -29.44 -12.01 7.45
C LEU A 303 -28.58 -12.53 6.30
N SER A 304 -27.48 -13.20 6.65
CA SER A 304 -26.56 -13.87 5.73
C SER A 304 -26.16 -15.26 6.23
N GLY A 305 -25.68 -16.10 5.31
CA GLY A 305 -25.08 -17.38 5.63
C GLY A 305 -26.05 -18.56 5.56
N GLY A 306 -25.50 -19.77 5.43
CA GLY A 306 -26.32 -20.96 5.21
C GLY A 306 -27.21 -21.32 6.39
N THR A 307 -26.80 -21.00 7.62
CA THR A 307 -27.51 -21.40 8.84
C THR A 307 -28.68 -20.46 9.16
N THR A 308 -28.75 -19.26 8.57
CA THR A 308 -29.95 -18.40 8.64
C THR A 308 -31.07 -18.84 7.69
N MET A 309 -30.89 -19.96 6.99
CA MET A 309 -31.90 -20.51 6.06
C MET A 309 -33.01 -21.29 6.76
N TYR A 310 -32.91 -21.59 8.06
CA TYR A 310 -33.98 -22.29 8.78
C TYR A 310 -35.32 -21.55 8.66
N PRO A 311 -36.42 -22.25 8.35
CA PRO A 311 -37.75 -21.68 8.44
C PRO A 311 -38.01 -21.15 9.86
N GLY A 312 -38.59 -19.95 9.98
CA GLY A 312 -38.87 -19.32 11.27
C GLY A 312 -37.71 -18.58 11.93
N PHE A 313 -36.48 -18.63 11.39
CA PHE A 313 -35.33 -17.96 12.00
C PHE A 313 -35.52 -16.44 12.13
N GLY A 314 -35.94 -15.77 11.05
CA GLY A 314 -36.15 -14.33 11.03
C GLY A 314 -37.25 -13.88 12.00
N THR A 315 -38.40 -14.56 11.99
CA THR A 315 -39.54 -14.22 12.86
C THR A 315 -39.25 -14.50 14.34
N ARG A 316 -38.49 -15.54 14.65
CA ARG A 316 -38.01 -15.79 16.03
C ARG A 316 -37.04 -14.70 16.49
N LEU A 317 -36.08 -14.33 15.64
CA LEU A 317 -35.10 -13.28 15.96
C LEU A 317 -35.79 -11.92 16.18
N GLU A 318 -36.78 -11.59 15.36
CA GLU A 318 -37.60 -10.38 15.48
C GLU A 318 -38.30 -10.33 16.84
N ARG A 319 -39.04 -11.39 17.19
CA ARG A 319 -39.72 -11.50 18.49
C ARG A 319 -38.76 -11.38 19.69
N GLU A 320 -37.59 -12.02 19.63
CA GLU A 320 -36.63 -11.91 20.75
C GLU A 320 -36.03 -10.51 20.86
N LEU A 321 -35.76 -9.84 19.74
CA LEU A 321 -35.27 -8.47 19.75
C LEU A 321 -36.33 -7.49 20.24
N GLU A 322 -37.59 -7.66 19.85
CA GLU A 322 -38.72 -6.88 20.36
C GLU A 322 -38.81 -7.00 21.88
N LYS A 323 -38.77 -8.24 22.39
CA LYS A 323 -38.80 -8.49 23.84
C LYS A 323 -37.61 -7.84 24.56
N LEU A 324 -36.39 -7.99 24.04
CA LEU A 324 -35.20 -7.36 24.62
C LEU A 324 -35.29 -5.83 24.62
N TYR A 325 -35.84 -5.25 23.55
CA TYR A 325 -36.06 -3.82 23.42
C TYR A 325 -37.09 -3.31 24.43
N GLU A 326 -38.22 -4.00 24.57
CA GLU A 326 -39.27 -3.67 25.55
C GLU A 326 -38.76 -3.76 26.99
N ASP A 327 -38.06 -4.86 27.32
CA ASP A 327 -37.58 -5.12 28.67
C ASP A 327 -36.46 -4.13 29.08
N ARG A 328 -35.48 -3.89 28.21
CA ARG A 328 -34.25 -3.15 28.58
C ARG A 328 -34.28 -1.66 28.23
N ILE A 329 -34.96 -1.28 27.14
CA ILE A 329 -35.01 0.12 26.68
C ILE A 329 -36.29 0.79 27.18
N LEU A 330 -37.45 0.16 26.96
CA LEU A 330 -38.75 0.72 27.37
C LEU A 330 -39.10 0.44 28.83
N LYS A 331 -38.33 -0.41 29.52
CA LYS A 331 -38.54 -0.80 30.93
C LYS A 331 -39.99 -1.25 31.22
N GLY A 332 -40.58 -1.97 30.27
CA GLY A 332 -41.95 -2.48 30.39
C GLY A 332 -43.07 -1.45 30.16
N GLN A 333 -42.76 -0.24 29.68
CA GLN A 333 -43.79 0.71 29.26
C GLN A 333 -44.24 0.39 27.82
N PRO A 334 -45.51 0.05 27.59
CA PRO A 334 -46.00 -0.29 26.24
C PRO A 334 -46.10 0.97 25.39
N ASP A 335 -45.17 1.17 24.48
CA ASP A 335 -45.28 2.16 23.40
C ASP A 335 -45.77 1.47 22.12
N LYS A 336 -46.87 1.96 21.53
CA LYS A 336 -47.39 1.45 20.25
C LYS A 336 -46.41 1.66 19.09
N SER A 337 -45.34 2.44 19.28
CA SER A 337 -44.28 2.65 18.30
C SER A 337 -43.25 1.52 18.22
N SER A 338 -43.12 0.65 19.23
CA SER A 338 -42.07 -0.40 19.32
C SER A 338 -42.10 -1.39 18.17
N LYS A 339 -43.31 -1.82 17.76
CA LYS A 339 -43.55 -2.76 16.64
C LYS A 339 -43.09 -2.27 15.27
N ASN A 340 -42.81 -0.97 15.12
CA ASN A 340 -42.34 -0.37 13.86
C ASN A 340 -40.85 0.02 13.89
N VAL A 341 -40.10 -0.37 14.93
CA VAL A 341 -38.68 -0.01 15.10
C VAL A 341 -37.74 -1.08 14.58
N ILE A 342 -38.09 -2.36 14.72
CA ILE A 342 -37.23 -3.48 14.35
C ILE A 342 -37.66 -3.99 12.98
N CYS A 343 -36.71 -4.20 12.07
CA CYS A 343 -36.96 -4.80 10.77
C CYS A 343 -35.80 -5.73 10.40
N ILE A 344 -36.14 -6.98 10.10
CA ILE A 344 -35.20 -8.02 9.71
C ILE A 344 -35.41 -8.38 8.25
N GLU A 345 -34.40 -8.10 7.44
CA GLU A 345 -34.36 -8.46 6.04
C GLU A 345 -33.73 -9.85 5.88
N ALA A 346 -34.52 -10.79 5.34
CA ALA A 346 -34.09 -12.16 5.08
C ALA A 346 -34.15 -12.48 3.57
N PRO A 347 -33.21 -11.97 2.75
CA PRO A 347 -33.23 -12.21 1.30
C PRO A 347 -33.27 -13.72 0.97
N PRO A 348 -33.96 -14.14 -0.11
CA PRO A 348 -34.03 -15.55 -0.48
C PRO A 348 -32.66 -16.13 -0.89
N ARG A 349 -31.75 -15.28 -1.38
CA ARG A 349 -30.39 -15.66 -1.81
C ARG A 349 -29.33 -15.51 -0.70
N ARG A 350 -29.73 -15.34 0.56
CA ARG A 350 -28.83 -15.05 1.70
C ARG A 350 -27.74 -16.09 1.96
N LYS A 351 -27.91 -17.34 1.53
CA LYS A 351 -26.87 -18.39 1.60
C LYS A 351 -25.55 -17.99 0.92
N ASN A 352 -25.64 -17.23 -0.18
CA ASN A 352 -24.49 -16.84 -1.02
C ASN A 352 -24.32 -15.32 -1.11
N MET A 353 -24.92 -14.54 -0.19
CA MET A 353 -24.90 -13.08 -0.30
C MET A 353 -23.50 -12.48 -0.23
N VAL A 354 -22.61 -13.07 0.57
CA VAL A 354 -21.20 -12.64 0.65
C VAL A 354 -20.52 -12.69 -0.72
N PHE A 355 -20.69 -13.81 -1.45
CA PHE A 355 -20.16 -13.95 -2.81
C PHE A 355 -20.81 -12.95 -3.77
N LEU A 356 -22.14 -12.82 -3.72
CA LEU A 356 -22.88 -11.91 -4.60
C LEU A 356 -22.44 -10.45 -4.39
N GLY A 357 -22.28 -10.05 -3.14
CA GLY A 357 -21.76 -8.75 -2.75
C GLY A 357 -20.33 -8.54 -3.22
N GLY A 358 -19.48 -9.57 -3.09
CA GLY A 358 -18.12 -9.57 -3.64
C GLY A 358 -18.10 -9.41 -5.15
N ALA A 359 -19.01 -10.06 -5.88
CA ALA A 359 -19.14 -9.93 -7.33
C ALA A 359 -19.54 -8.51 -7.75
N VAL A 360 -20.56 -7.94 -7.10
CA VAL A 360 -20.99 -6.56 -7.32
C VAL A 360 -19.88 -5.57 -7.00
N TYR A 361 -19.26 -5.71 -5.82
CA TYR A 361 -18.16 -4.84 -5.38
C TYR A 361 -16.97 -4.92 -6.33
N ALA A 362 -16.48 -6.14 -6.63
CA ALA A 362 -15.37 -6.35 -7.54
C ALA A 362 -15.66 -5.79 -8.94
N ASN A 363 -16.90 -5.92 -9.44
CA ASN A 363 -17.27 -5.36 -10.74
C ASN A 363 -17.30 -3.82 -10.73
N LEU A 364 -17.65 -3.19 -9.60
CA LEU A 364 -17.64 -1.75 -9.43
C LEU A 364 -16.20 -1.20 -9.35
N VAL A 365 -15.31 -1.88 -8.63
CA VAL A 365 -13.97 -1.36 -8.31
C VAL A 365 -12.85 -1.94 -9.19
N LYS A 366 -13.16 -2.81 -10.16
CA LYS A 366 -12.17 -3.51 -11.00
C LYS A 366 -11.12 -2.60 -11.69
N ASP A 367 -11.50 -1.36 -11.98
CA ASP A 367 -10.68 -0.36 -12.68
C ASP A 367 -10.13 0.73 -11.73
N THR A 368 -10.35 0.60 -10.41
CA THR A 368 -9.94 1.59 -9.40
C THR A 368 -8.65 1.15 -8.72
N PRO A 369 -7.46 1.70 -9.05
CA PRO A 369 -6.18 1.18 -8.58
C PRO A 369 -6.03 1.17 -7.06
N THR A 370 -6.65 2.12 -6.34
CA THR A 370 -6.54 2.25 -4.88
C THR A 370 -7.20 1.12 -4.09
N GLN A 371 -8.06 0.30 -4.73
CA GLN A 371 -8.77 -0.81 -4.08
C GLN A 371 -8.08 -2.16 -4.26
N TRP A 372 -7.03 -2.22 -5.08
CA TRP A 372 -6.29 -3.44 -5.41
C TRP A 372 -4.82 -3.27 -5.06
N ILE A 373 -4.26 -4.31 -4.44
CA ILE A 373 -2.82 -4.38 -4.17
C ILE A 373 -2.21 -5.11 -5.35
N SER A 374 -1.40 -4.42 -6.15
CA SER A 374 -0.69 -5.06 -7.25
C SER A 374 0.47 -5.88 -6.74
N ARG A 375 0.82 -6.96 -7.45
CA ARG A 375 2.02 -7.75 -7.15
C ARG A 375 3.28 -6.90 -7.20
N ARG A 376 3.33 -5.92 -8.12
CA ARG A 376 4.46 -4.99 -8.21
C ARG A 376 4.59 -4.19 -6.92
N ASP A 377 3.51 -3.57 -6.45
CA ASP A 377 3.54 -2.76 -5.23
C ASP A 377 3.84 -3.62 -3.99
N PHE A 378 3.32 -4.85 -3.95
CA PHE A 378 3.60 -5.79 -2.87
C PHE A 378 5.06 -6.22 -2.83
N ASN A 379 5.68 -6.51 -3.98
CA ASN A 379 7.10 -6.85 -4.04
C ASN A 379 8.00 -5.65 -3.70
N GLU A 380 7.56 -4.43 -4.03
CA GLU A 380 8.30 -3.20 -3.79
C GLU A 380 8.23 -2.75 -2.32
N GLN A 381 7.04 -2.76 -1.73
CA GLN A 381 6.81 -2.20 -0.39
C GLN A 381 6.79 -3.28 0.70
N GLY A 382 6.55 -4.54 0.34
CA GLY A 382 6.35 -5.62 1.28
C GLY A 382 5.08 -5.48 2.13
N ILE A 383 5.00 -6.30 3.18
CA ILE A 383 3.90 -6.28 4.17
C ILE A 383 4.18 -5.24 5.27
N ASP A 384 5.45 -5.15 5.69
CA ASP A 384 5.89 -4.36 6.82
C ASP A 384 6.45 -3.02 6.36
N ARG A 385 5.72 -1.95 6.66
CA ARG A 385 6.05 -0.57 6.28
C ARG A 385 6.17 0.30 7.53
N CYS A 386 7.33 0.93 7.69
CA CYS A 386 7.58 1.96 8.70
C CYS A 386 7.77 3.32 8.02
N VAL A 387 6.89 4.28 8.31
CA VAL A 387 6.90 5.61 7.72
C VAL A 387 7.34 6.64 8.75
N GLN A 388 8.35 7.44 8.40
CA GLN A 388 8.81 8.57 9.18
C GLN A 388 8.28 9.87 8.57
N ARG A 389 7.78 10.78 9.40
CA ARG A 389 7.44 12.14 9.02
C ARG A 389 8.63 13.04 9.29
N GLU A 390 9.17 13.61 8.23
CA GLU A 390 10.24 14.61 8.29
C GLU A 390 9.65 16.01 8.44
N GLN A 391 10.22 16.81 9.34
CA GLN A 391 9.93 18.23 9.50
C GLN A 391 11.24 19.01 9.35
N ARG A 392 11.30 19.88 8.34
CA ARG A 392 12.43 20.79 8.09
C ARG A 392 12.12 22.18 8.61
N THR A 393 13.03 22.75 9.38
CA THR A 393 12.92 24.10 9.94
C THR A 393 14.19 24.89 9.66
N LYS A 394 14.06 26.11 9.13
CA LYS A 394 15.17 27.06 9.00
C LYS A 394 15.32 27.81 10.32
N GLU A 395 16.39 27.52 11.05
CA GLU A 395 16.76 28.13 12.34
C GLU A 395 17.81 29.24 12.13
N ASP A 396 17.98 30.12 13.12
CA ASP A 396 18.99 31.20 13.11
C ASP A 396 18.98 32.07 11.83
N VAL A 397 17.80 32.36 11.29
CA VAL A 397 17.65 33.13 10.05
C VAL A 397 18.13 34.57 10.24
N ARG A 398 19.13 34.99 9.44
CA ARG A 398 19.66 36.36 9.43
C ARG A 398 19.62 36.92 8.02
N PHE A 399 19.12 38.15 7.91
CA PHE A 399 19.06 38.91 6.67
C PHE A 399 20.22 39.90 6.63
N TYR A 400 20.92 39.94 5.50
CA TYR A 400 22.04 40.85 5.29
C TYR A 400 21.66 41.99 4.34
N PRO A 401 22.24 43.20 4.51
CA PRO A 401 21.95 44.36 3.65
C PRO A 401 22.31 44.15 2.17
N ASN A 402 23.26 43.26 1.89
CA ASN A 402 23.65 42.87 0.53
C ASN A 402 22.64 41.92 -0.15
N GLY A 403 21.51 41.62 0.50
CA GLY A 403 20.45 40.81 -0.09
C GLY A 403 20.66 39.30 0.04
N THR A 404 21.54 38.84 0.93
CA THR A 404 21.68 37.42 1.24
C THR A 404 20.99 37.05 2.56
N ILE A 405 20.66 35.77 2.71
CA ILE A 405 20.04 35.20 3.90
C ILE A 405 20.90 34.04 4.37
N SER A 406 21.34 34.07 5.63
CA SER A 406 21.92 32.89 6.25
C SER A 406 20.91 32.19 7.14
N TYR A 407 20.94 30.87 7.17
CA TYR A 407 20.18 30.05 8.11
C TYR A 407 20.91 28.73 8.36
N ARG A 408 20.46 28.03 9.39
CA ARG A 408 20.79 26.63 9.66
C ARG A 408 19.55 25.79 9.40
N GLU A 409 19.68 24.65 8.75
CA GLU A 409 18.56 23.73 8.54
C GLU A 409 18.54 22.65 9.63
N SER A 410 17.40 22.53 10.31
CA SER A 410 17.12 21.53 11.33
C SER A 410 16.09 20.54 10.79
N ARG A 411 16.41 19.24 10.84
CA ARG A 411 15.58 18.14 10.35
C ARG A 411 15.18 17.24 11.50
N ASN A 412 13.88 17.15 11.76
CA ASN A 412 13.32 16.28 12.79
C ASN A 412 12.50 15.18 12.15
N TYR A 413 12.70 13.94 12.58
CA TYR A 413 11.97 12.78 12.11
C TYR A 413 11.09 12.22 13.23
N THR A 414 9.83 11.93 12.91
CA THR A 414 8.86 11.38 13.86
C THR A 414 8.12 10.20 13.24
N PHE A 415 7.99 9.11 13.99
CA PHE A 415 7.32 7.92 13.50
C PHE A 415 5.82 8.15 13.33
N ASP A 416 5.32 7.92 12.10
CA ASP A 416 3.90 8.08 11.79
C ASP A 416 3.18 6.73 11.88
N ARG A 417 2.61 6.45 13.05
CA ARG A 417 1.85 5.21 13.29
C ARG A 417 0.63 5.06 12.39
N SER A 418 0.03 6.16 11.93
CA SER A 418 -1.18 6.11 11.09
C SER A 418 -0.89 5.63 9.68
N LYS A 419 0.32 5.87 9.18
CA LYS A 419 0.79 5.43 7.86
C LYS A 419 1.66 4.18 7.88
N SER A 420 1.98 3.65 9.06
CA SER A 420 2.85 2.47 9.22
C SER A 420 2.05 1.21 9.52
N THR A 421 2.43 0.09 8.90
CA THR A 421 1.85 -1.24 9.18
C THR A 421 2.63 -2.00 10.24
N ALA A 422 3.93 -1.73 10.35
CA ALA A 422 4.83 -2.31 11.35
C ALA A 422 5.21 -1.27 12.42
N ASP A 423 5.79 -1.74 13.53
CA ASP A 423 6.36 -0.88 14.58
C ASP A 423 7.87 -0.72 14.39
N GLU A 424 8.45 0.36 14.91
CA GLU A 424 9.91 0.59 14.81
C GLU A 424 10.74 -0.42 15.62
N THR A 425 10.09 -1.19 16.48
CA THR A 425 10.67 -2.30 17.24
C THR A 425 10.83 -3.58 16.43
N LEU A 426 10.37 -3.60 15.17
CA LEU A 426 10.56 -4.73 14.27
C LEU A 426 12.05 -5.04 14.10
N SER A 427 12.42 -6.30 14.37
CA SER A 427 13.79 -6.76 14.20
C SER A 427 14.06 -7.12 12.73
N ILE A 428 15.12 -6.53 12.18
CA ILE A 428 15.66 -6.79 10.86
C ILE A 428 17.03 -7.45 10.98
N THR A 429 17.35 -8.34 10.04
CA THR A 429 18.69 -8.92 9.92
C THR A 429 19.46 -8.11 8.86
N THR A 430 20.60 -7.55 9.24
CA THR A 430 21.43 -6.69 8.38
C THR A 430 22.90 -7.04 8.52
N ILE A 431 23.71 -6.57 7.58
CA ILE A 431 25.17 -6.62 7.68
C ILE A 431 25.64 -5.63 8.75
N ASN A 432 26.64 -6.02 9.55
CA ASN A 432 27.29 -5.11 10.47
C ASN A 432 28.17 -4.12 9.67
N VAL A 433 27.73 -2.86 9.63
CA VAL A 433 28.37 -1.79 8.87
C VAL A 433 29.77 -1.48 9.40
N VAL A 434 29.99 -1.50 10.72
CA VAL A 434 31.31 -1.27 11.34
C VAL A 434 32.26 -2.41 10.97
N TYR A 435 31.79 -3.65 11.07
CA TYR A 435 32.57 -4.82 10.68
C TYR A 435 33.03 -4.69 9.23
N MET A 436 32.10 -4.41 8.29
CA MET A 436 32.46 -4.26 6.87
C MET A 436 33.34 -3.05 6.59
N THR A 437 33.18 -1.95 7.34
CA THR A 437 34.05 -0.77 7.22
C THR A 437 35.50 -1.13 7.55
N LEU A 438 35.73 -1.83 8.66
CA LEU A 438 37.08 -2.24 9.06
C LEU A 438 37.70 -3.19 8.03
N ILE A 439 36.93 -4.14 7.50
CA ILE A 439 37.41 -5.06 6.47
C ILE A 439 37.79 -4.32 5.18
N ASN A 440 36.92 -3.42 4.68
CA ASN A 440 37.22 -2.64 3.47
C ASN A 440 38.45 -1.74 3.69
N TYR A 441 38.63 -1.19 4.90
CA TYR A 441 39.81 -0.40 5.23
C TYR A 441 41.12 -1.21 5.20
N LEU A 442 41.11 -2.44 5.75
CA LEU A 442 42.27 -3.35 5.68
C LEU A 442 42.67 -3.70 4.25
N ASP A 443 41.68 -3.79 3.36
CA ASP A 443 41.92 -4.06 1.96
C ASP A 443 42.51 -2.83 1.23
N MET A 444 41.96 -1.64 1.48
CA MET A 444 42.45 -0.37 0.92
C MET A 444 43.90 -0.07 1.32
N GLU A 445 44.28 -0.29 2.58
CA GLU A 445 45.64 -0.02 3.10
C GLU A 445 46.65 -1.14 2.78
N ASN A 446 46.23 -2.19 2.07
CA ASN A 446 47.09 -3.31 1.66
C ASN A 446 47.92 -3.91 2.83
N ILE A 447 47.27 -4.07 3.99
CA ILE A 447 47.87 -4.58 5.23
C ILE A 447 48.34 -6.04 5.06
N PRO A 448 49.52 -6.45 5.59
CA PRO A 448 50.03 -7.82 5.42
C PRO A 448 49.11 -8.92 5.99
N ASP A 449 49.09 -10.09 5.32
CA ASP A 449 48.23 -11.24 5.63
C ASP A 449 48.20 -11.67 7.10
N LEU A 450 49.35 -11.66 7.78
CA LEU A 450 49.44 -12.05 9.19
C LEU A 450 48.61 -11.12 10.09
N PHE A 451 48.68 -9.81 9.83
CA PHE A 451 47.91 -8.82 10.58
C PHE A 451 46.42 -8.90 10.23
N ARG A 452 46.06 -9.14 8.96
CA ARG A 452 44.66 -9.38 8.55
C ARG A 452 44.04 -10.54 9.33
N LYS A 453 44.77 -11.66 9.47
CA LYS A 453 44.30 -12.83 10.25
C LYS A 453 44.14 -12.52 11.74
N ILE A 454 45.06 -11.78 12.34
CA ILE A 454 44.97 -11.37 13.75
C ILE A 454 43.74 -10.47 13.96
N ILE A 455 43.55 -9.48 13.11
CA ILE A 455 42.42 -8.54 13.22
C ILE A 455 41.10 -9.27 12.98
N GLY A 456 41.02 -10.13 11.96
CA GLY A 456 39.83 -10.97 11.71
C GLY A 456 39.48 -11.86 12.91
N THR A 457 40.49 -12.43 13.58
CA THR A 457 40.29 -13.20 14.81
C THR A 457 39.70 -12.33 15.93
N ILE A 458 40.27 -11.15 16.18
CA ILE A 458 39.76 -10.21 17.19
C ILE A 458 38.32 -9.78 16.87
N LEU A 459 38.05 -9.44 15.61
CA LEU A 459 36.71 -9.05 15.16
C LEU A 459 35.69 -10.18 15.37
N SER A 460 36.06 -11.43 15.07
CA SER A 460 35.17 -12.58 15.25
C SER A 460 34.82 -12.87 16.71
N PHE A 461 35.68 -12.48 17.67
CA PHE A 461 35.37 -12.53 19.10
C PHE A 461 34.46 -11.39 19.55
N ALA A 462 34.54 -10.25 18.88
CA ALA A 462 33.74 -9.07 19.21
C ALA A 462 32.31 -9.22 18.69
N GLU A 463 32.14 -9.49 17.38
CA GLU A 463 30.81 -9.57 16.76
C GLU A 463 30.85 -10.34 15.42
N LYS A 464 29.67 -10.71 14.90
CA LYS A 464 29.52 -11.35 13.59
C LYS A 464 29.35 -10.32 12.46
N PRO A 465 29.68 -10.69 11.20
CA PRO A 465 29.46 -9.82 10.04
C PRO A 465 27.97 -9.55 9.75
N ILE A 466 27.07 -10.37 10.31
CA ILE A 466 25.62 -10.22 10.21
C ILE A 466 25.06 -10.06 11.61
N MET A 467 24.17 -9.10 11.81
CA MET A 467 23.56 -8.77 13.09
C MET A 467 22.05 -8.57 12.96
N GLN A 468 21.36 -8.60 14.10
CA GLN A 468 19.94 -8.27 14.19
C GLN A 468 19.77 -6.96 14.93
N LEU A 469 19.03 -6.03 14.34
CA LEU A 469 18.75 -4.71 14.90
C LEU A 469 17.27 -4.41 14.76
N THR A 470 16.72 -3.55 15.61
CA THR A 470 15.40 -2.98 15.36
C THR A 470 15.47 -1.90 14.28
N VAL A 471 14.36 -1.62 13.60
CA VAL A 471 14.29 -0.53 12.61
C VAL A 471 14.71 0.81 13.23
N LYS A 472 14.30 1.08 14.48
CA LYS A 472 14.70 2.28 15.22
C LYS A 472 16.22 2.36 15.41
N GLU A 473 16.82 1.29 15.88
CA GLU A 473 18.27 1.19 16.10
C GLU A 473 19.05 1.34 14.80
N TYR A 474 18.57 0.73 13.72
CA TYR A 474 19.20 0.81 12.42
C TYR A 474 19.24 2.23 11.85
N LEU A 475 18.12 2.97 11.95
CA LEU A 475 18.02 4.33 11.41
C LEU A 475 18.71 5.36 12.31
N TRP A 476 18.45 5.32 13.61
CA TRP A 476 18.77 6.42 14.53
C TRP A 476 19.98 6.18 15.41
N GLY A 477 20.46 4.94 15.52
CA GLY A 477 21.65 4.63 16.29
C GLY A 477 21.54 3.35 17.10
N TYR A 478 22.61 2.57 17.13
CA TYR A 478 22.80 1.44 18.01
C TYR A 478 24.20 1.47 18.62
N GLN A 479 24.36 0.82 19.77
CA GLN A 479 25.67 0.64 20.38
C GLN A 479 26.40 -0.51 19.69
N ASP A 480 27.51 -0.23 18.99
CA ASP A 480 28.27 -1.26 18.29
C ASP A 480 29.30 -1.94 19.23
N PRO A 481 29.29 -3.28 19.37
CA PRO A 481 30.21 -4.00 20.25
C PRO A 481 31.69 -3.84 19.87
N ILE A 482 32.01 -3.70 18.59
CA ILE A 482 33.39 -3.54 18.10
C ILE A 482 33.90 -2.15 18.50
N LEU A 483 33.09 -1.10 18.29
CA LEU A 483 33.46 0.25 18.75
C LEU A 483 33.53 0.34 20.26
N SER A 484 32.65 -0.35 20.99
CA SER A 484 32.70 -0.38 22.46
C SER A 484 34.01 -1.01 22.97
N LEU A 485 34.45 -2.11 22.34
CA LEU A 485 35.74 -2.74 22.63
C LEU A 485 36.91 -1.80 22.32
N LEU A 486 36.88 -1.12 21.17
CA LEU A 486 37.91 -0.17 20.76
C LEU A 486 37.97 1.04 21.69
N LYS A 487 36.82 1.60 22.08
CA LYS A 487 36.71 2.68 23.06
C LYS A 487 37.32 2.28 24.42
N THR A 488 37.08 1.05 24.86
CA THR A 488 37.64 0.54 26.13
C THR A 488 39.15 0.34 26.06
N ARG A 489 39.69 -0.10 24.91
CA ARG A 489 41.12 -0.43 24.76
C ARG A 489 41.99 0.72 24.25
N LEU A 490 41.42 1.60 23.42
CA LEU A 490 42.06 2.71 22.72
C LEU A 490 41.20 3.99 22.83
N PRO A 491 40.97 4.50 24.05
CA PRO A 491 40.09 5.65 24.28
C PRO A 491 40.55 6.95 23.60
N GLN A 492 41.83 7.04 23.24
CA GLN A 492 42.39 8.16 22.48
C GLN A 492 41.89 8.22 21.02
N LEU A 493 41.45 7.08 20.47
CA LEU A 493 41.10 6.91 19.06
C LEU A 493 39.59 6.98 18.83
N VAL A 494 38.81 6.35 19.72
CA VAL A 494 37.35 6.20 19.62
C VAL A 494 36.70 6.75 20.89
N MET A 495 35.92 7.83 20.78
CA MET A 495 35.23 8.44 21.91
C MET A 495 33.75 8.02 22.00
N ASN A 496 33.12 7.74 20.85
CA ASN A 496 31.73 7.31 20.74
C ASN A 496 31.63 5.88 20.18
N ASP A 497 30.72 5.09 20.76
CA ASP A 497 30.41 3.72 20.37
C ASP A 497 29.00 3.58 19.77
N GLN A 498 28.31 4.70 19.54
CA GLN A 498 27.04 4.77 18.82
C GLN A 498 27.26 4.87 17.32
N VAL A 499 26.53 4.06 16.55
CA VAL A 499 26.57 4.04 15.08
C VAL A 499 25.16 4.12 14.55
N SER A 500 24.93 5.01 13.59
CA SER A 500 23.67 5.11 12.89
C SER A 500 23.88 4.99 11.39
N VAL A 501 23.13 4.12 10.71
CA VAL A 501 23.31 3.93 9.25
C VAL A 501 22.70 5.10 8.48
N PHE A 502 21.54 5.60 8.92
CA PHE A 502 20.85 6.71 8.26
C PHE A 502 21.19 8.07 8.89
N ALA A 503 21.15 8.18 10.22
CA ALA A 503 21.46 9.45 10.89
C ALA A 503 22.90 9.93 10.65
N SER A 504 23.88 9.07 10.39
CA SER A 504 25.24 9.54 10.05
C SER A 504 25.31 10.21 8.67
N VAL A 505 24.36 9.91 7.78
CA VAL A 505 24.24 10.57 6.46
C VAL A 505 23.45 11.88 6.57
N VAL A 506 22.52 11.98 7.54
CA VAL A 506 21.52 13.07 7.57
C VAL A 506 21.72 14.07 8.71
N ASN A 507 22.26 13.65 9.87
CA ASN A 507 22.37 14.50 11.06
C ASN A 507 23.65 15.36 11.10
N GLU A 508 24.71 15.02 10.36
CA GLU A 508 25.91 15.89 10.27
C GLU A 508 25.57 17.26 9.64
N ALA A 509 24.48 17.32 8.86
CA ALA A 509 23.95 18.55 8.26
C ALA A 509 23.38 19.57 9.27
N GLN A 510 23.03 19.16 10.49
CA GLN A 510 22.29 20.00 11.44
C GLN A 510 23.10 21.18 12.00
N TYR A 511 24.42 21.22 11.82
CA TYR A 511 25.28 22.30 12.33
C TYR A 511 25.77 23.27 11.26
N GLU A 512 25.40 23.04 10.00
CA GLU A 512 25.96 23.74 8.86
C GLU A 512 25.21 25.04 8.57
N THR A 513 25.96 26.07 8.20
CA THR A 513 25.38 27.38 7.84
C THR A 513 25.30 27.49 6.33
N ILE A 514 24.08 27.73 5.83
CA ILE A 514 23.82 27.95 4.41
C ILE A 514 23.55 29.44 4.20
N LEU A 515 24.24 30.04 3.23
CA LEU A 515 24.02 31.41 2.78
C LEU A 515 23.42 31.37 1.38
N ILE A 516 22.18 31.86 1.23
CA ILE A 516 21.47 31.94 -0.05
C ILE A 516 21.24 33.39 -0.48
N SER A 517 21.02 33.59 -1.76
CA SER A 517 20.56 34.89 -2.29
C SER A 517 19.04 35.03 -2.13
N SER A 518 18.59 36.17 -1.59
CA SER A 518 17.16 36.46 -1.37
C SER A 518 16.43 36.99 -2.62
N GLY A 519 17.18 37.32 -3.68
CA GLY A 519 16.65 38.04 -4.84
C GLY A 519 16.29 39.52 -4.59
N VAL A 520 16.45 40.03 -3.36
CA VAL A 520 16.14 41.41 -2.96
C VAL A 520 17.42 42.10 -2.47
N GLY A 521 17.73 43.31 -2.94
CA GLY A 521 18.96 44.03 -2.56
C GLY A 521 19.07 45.43 -3.19
N LEU A 522 19.99 46.25 -2.65
CA LEU A 522 20.18 47.67 -2.99
C LEU A 522 20.98 47.94 -4.30
N ASP A 523 21.51 46.90 -4.96
CA ASP A 523 22.35 47.05 -6.15
C ASP A 523 21.55 47.43 -7.43
N GLU A 524 22.23 47.95 -8.45
CA GLU A 524 21.61 48.55 -9.64
C GLU A 524 20.91 47.54 -10.58
N ASN A 525 21.31 46.26 -10.61
CA ASN A 525 20.86 45.31 -11.65
C ASN A 525 19.76 44.32 -11.16
N ARG A 526 18.48 44.69 -11.31
CA ARG A 526 17.32 43.98 -10.73
C ARG A 526 17.11 42.55 -11.27
N ILE A 527 17.31 42.33 -12.57
CA ILE A 527 17.01 41.05 -13.24
C ILE A 527 17.95 39.93 -12.77
N GLU A 528 19.25 40.25 -12.67
CA GLU A 528 20.27 39.30 -12.24
C GLU A 528 20.01 38.79 -10.80
N ARG A 529 19.47 39.64 -9.92
CA ARG A 529 19.12 39.23 -8.56
C ARG A 529 17.97 38.24 -8.53
N ILE A 530 16.91 38.50 -9.30
CA ILE A 530 15.74 37.60 -9.37
C ILE A 530 16.16 36.22 -9.89
N ASN A 531 17.06 36.18 -10.87
CA ASN A 531 17.61 34.92 -11.41
C ASN A 531 18.49 34.16 -10.41
N ASN A 532 19.00 34.82 -9.37
CA ASN A 532 19.80 34.19 -8.32
C ASN A 532 18.96 33.78 -7.09
N LEU A 533 17.64 33.99 -7.08
CA LEU A 533 16.78 33.65 -5.95
C LEU A 533 16.99 32.18 -5.51
N GLY A 534 17.25 31.98 -4.21
CA GLY A 534 17.43 30.66 -3.60
C GLY A 534 18.79 30.02 -3.89
N ARG A 535 19.63 30.61 -4.74
CA ARG A 535 20.96 30.09 -5.06
C ARG A 535 21.87 30.13 -3.83
N ILE A 536 22.58 29.04 -3.58
CA ILE A 536 23.57 28.95 -2.52
C ILE A 536 24.83 29.71 -2.94
N GLU A 537 25.24 30.68 -2.13
CA GLU A 537 26.49 31.42 -2.31
C GLU A 537 27.62 30.84 -1.47
N ARG A 538 27.30 30.42 -0.24
CA ARG A 538 28.25 29.79 0.68
C ARG A 538 27.59 28.67 1.45
N PHE A 539 28.37 27.62 1.65
CA PHE A 539 28.05 26.49 2.50
C PHE A 539 29.18 26.32 3.49
N ASN A 540 28.85 26.33 4.77
CA ASN A 540 29.81 26.27 5.87
C ASN A 540 30.98 27.28 5.70
N PHE A 541 30.63 28.53 5.38
CA PHE A 541 31.55 29.65 5.13
C PHE A 541 32.46 29.53 3.90
N SER A 542 32.38 28.43 3.14
CA SER A 542 33.12 28.22 1.90
C SER A 542 32.23 28.38 0.66
N THR A 543 32.84 28.71 -0.47
CA THR A 543 32.17 28.77 -1.79
C THR A 543 32.32 27.49 -2.60
N ASN A 544 33.30 26.64 -2.25
CA ASN A 544 33.55 25.34 -2.87
C ASN A 544 33.83 24.28 -1.80
N LEU A 545 33.59 23.03 -2.13
CA LEU A 545 34.00 21.88 -1.32
C LEU A 545 35.53 21.65 -1.46
N SER A 546 36.07 20.80 -0.58
CA SER A 546 37.47 20.36 -0.62
C SER A 546 37.59 18.83 -0.61
N ILE A 547 36.53 18.14 -1.02
CA ILE A 547 36.35 16.69 -0.84
C ILE A 547 36.79 15.95 -2.11
N TRP A 548 36.50 16.52 -3.28
CA TRP A 548 36.65 15.85 -4.57
C TRP A 548 37.98 16.20 -5.26
N SER A 549 38.35 15.44 -6.28
CA SER A 549 39.69 15.52 -6.89
C SER A 549 39.90 16.77 -7.75
N ASN A 550 38.84 17.30 -8.37
CA ASN A 550 38.93 18.44 -9.28
C ASN A 550 38.03 19.61 -8.86
N LYS A 551 38.28 20.78 -9.47
CA LYS A 551 37.56 22.02 -9.15
C LYS A 551 36.06 21.93 -9.46
N TYR A 552 35.69 21.28 -10.58
CA TYR A 552 34.30 21.14 -11.01
C TYR A 552 33.47 20.34 -10.00
N ALA A 553 33.97 19.19 -9.56
CA ALA A 553 33.30 18.32 -8.60
C ALA A 553 33.09 19.01 -7.23
N ASN A 554 33.98 19.93 -6.89
CA ASN A 554 33.88 20.73 -5.67
C ASN A 554 32.99 21.98 -5.79
N MET A 555 32.39 22.27 -6.95
CA MET A 555 31.51 23.44 -7.09
C MET A 555 30.17 23.23 -6.38
N ILE A 556 29.75 24.25 -5.64
CA ILE A 556 28.42 24.32 -5.01
C ILE A 556 27.52 25.13 -5.94
N ASN A 557 26.68 24.42 -6.70
CA ASN A 557 25.79 25.00 -7.69
C ASN A 557 24.34 24.68 -7.33
N GLY A 558 23.45 25.63 -7.64
CA GLY A 558 22.02 25.46 -7.46
C GLY A 558 21.50 26.00 -6.14
N THR A 559 20.34 25.47 -5.73
CA THR A 559 19.61 25.89 -4.53
C THR A 559 19.62 24.77 -3.49
N ASP A 560 19.02 25.01 -2.33
CA ASP A 560 18.82 24.04 -1.24
C ASP A 560 17.65 23.08 -1.49
N SER A 561 17.16 22.99 -2.73
CA SER A 561 15.96 22.24 -3.11
C SER A 561 14.63 22.78 -2.58
N THR A 562 14.55 24.05 -2.13
CA THR A 562 13.27 24.62 -1.66
C THR A 562 12.59 25.53 -2.67
N ILE A 563 13.36 26.24 -3.49
CA ILE A 563 12.86 27.20 -4.49
C ILE A 563 13.91 27.38 -5.60
N TRP A 564 13.46 27.74 -6.80
CA TRP A 564 14.31 28.22 -7.90
C TRP A 564 13.88 29.61 -8.37
N HIS A 565 14.67 30.20 -9.26
CA HIS A 565 14.30 31.49 -9.83
C HIS A 565 12.96 31.43 -10.57
N PRO A 566 12.21 32.54 -10.61
CA PRO A 566 11.03 32.68 -11.46
C PRO A 566 11.33 32.49 -12.95
N ASP A 567 10.29 32.28 -13.75
CA ASP A 567 10.36 32.13 -15.21
C ASP A 567 11.27 30.97 -15.67
N VAL A 568 11.10 29.81 -15.04
CA VAL A 568 11.84 28.57 -15.34
C VAL A 568 11.59 28.13 -16.79
N LYS A 569 12.65 27.76 -17.51
CA LYS A 569 12.62 27.38 -18.93
C LYS A 569 12.83 25.89 -19.13
N LYS A 570 12.12 25.34 -20.13
CA LYS A 570 12.21 23.91 -20.48
C LYS A 570 13.58 23.46 -20.99
N ASN A 571 14.40 24.37 -21.52
CA ASN A 571 15.71 24.05 -22.07
C ASN A 571 16.86 24.27 -21.09
N GLU A 572 16.58 24.71 -19.86
CA GLU A 572 17.60 24.93 -18.85
C GLU A 572 17.73 23.74 -17.91
N PHE A 573 18.94 23.53 -17.40
CA PHE A 573 19.20 22.56 -16.35
C PHE A 573 19.02 23.23 -14.99
N ILE A 574 18.32 22.54 -14.11
CA ILE A 574 18.05 23.02 -12.77
C ILE A 574 19.01 22.35 -11.82
N TYR A 575 19.85 23.14 -11.15
CA TYR A 575 20.85 22.64 -10.23
C TYR A 575 20.33 22.64 -8.80
N THR A 576 20.70 21.61 -8.05
CA THR A 576 20.51 21.52 -6.60
C THR A 576 21.77 21.00 -5.93
N PHE A 577 22.09 21.54 -4.76
CA PHE A 577 23.14 21.03 -3.92
C PHE A 577 22.56 20.01 -2.94
N MET A 578 22.91 18.73 -3.13
CA MET A 578 22.49 17.65 -2.24
C MET A 578 23.57 17.43 -1.19
N ASN A 579 23.33 17.97 0.01
CA ASN A 579 24.26 17.87 1.11
C ASN A 579 24.52 16.41 1.54
N ASP A 580 23.47 15.57 1.52
CA ASP A 580 23.54 14.16 1.95
C ASP A 580 24.51 13.31 1.10
N ILE A 581 24.96 13.82 -0.06
CA ILE A 581 25.96 13.18 -0.94
C ILE A 581 27.14 14.11 -1.28
N CYS A 582 27.29 15.24 -0.58
CA CYS A 582 28.31 16.26 -0.81
C CYS A 582 28.47 16.67 -2.28
N ARG A 583 27.38 16.79 -3.05
CA ARG A 583 27.46 17.01 -4.50
C ARG A 583 26.32 17.88 -5.04
N SER A 584 26.67 18.75 -5.99
CA SER A 584 25.70 19.43 -6.85
C SER A 584 25.25 18.51 -7.97
N VAL A 585 23.94 18.30 -8.11
CA VAL A 585 23.34 17.56 -9.23
C VAL A 585 22.45 18.47 -10.06
N HIS A 586 22.20 18.09 -11.29
CA HIS A 586 21.31 18.82 -12.18
C HIS A 586 20.14 17.93 -12.60
N LEU A 587 18.97 18.55 -12.77
CA LEU A 587 17.76 17.92 -13.26
C LEU A 587 17.45 18.43 -14.67
N LYS A 588 16.91 17.54 -15.49
CA LYS A 588 16.56 17.81 -16.89
C LYS A 588 15.05 17.76 -17.07
N TYR A 589 14.51 18.74 -17.79
CA TYR A 589 13.10 18.73 -18.19
C TYR A 589 12.78 17.45 -18.99
N ASN A 590 11.70 16.79 -18.60
CA ASN A 590 11.19 15.60 -19.26
C ASN A 590 9.84 15.89 -19.94
N GLN A 591 8.85 16.35 -19.16
CA GLN A 591 7.50 16.61 -19.66
C GLN A 591 6.77 17.72 -18.89
N THR A 592 5.58 18.11 -19.36
CA THR A 592 4.69 19.02 -18.64
C THR A 592 3.55 18.20 -18.06
N HIS A 593 3.33 18.27 -16.75
CA HIS A 593 2.14 17.69 -16.13
C HIS A 593 1.05 18.75 -16.08
N LYS A 594 -0.15 18.37 -16.53
CA LYS A 594 -1.31 19.26 -16.52
C LYS A 594 -2.19 18.92 -15.34
N ASN A 595 -2.70 19.95 -14.69
CA ASN A 595 -3.71 19.88 -13.63
C ASN A 595 -3.27 19.12 -12.37
N LEU A 596 -2.03 19.29 -11.91
CA LEU A 596 -1.71 18.93 -10.53
C LEU A 596 -2.36 19.99 -9.64
N PHE A 597 -3.48 19.67 -8.99
CA PHE A 597 -4.32 20.66 -8.29
C PHE A 597 -4.75 21.84 -9.18
N ASP A 598 -5.09 21.58 -10.45
CA ASP A 598 -5.42 22.60 -11.46
C ASP A 598 -4.27 23.59 -11.78
N ILE A 599 -3.03 23.19 -11.52
CA ILE A 599 -1.83 23.98 -11.81
C ILE A 599 -0.93 23.21 -12.79
N ASP A 600 -0.43 23.91 -13.80
CA ASP A 600 0.50 23.36 -14.79
C ASP A 600 1.93 23.37 -14.23
N THR A 601 2.62 22.23 -14.29
CA THR A 601 3.97 22.07 -13.76
C THR A 601 4.93 21.47 -14.80
N TYR A 602 6.20 21.85 -14.69
CA TYR A 602 7.29 21.26 -15.46
C TYR A 602 7.92 20.12 -14.66
N HIS A 603 7.89 18.93 -15.23
CA HIS A 603 8.45 17.72 -14.64
C HIS A 603 9.92 17.59 -15.03
N TYR A 604 10.79 17.73 -14.03
CA TYR A 604 12.24 17.55 -14.14
C TYR A 604 12.64 16.21 -13.51
N ILE A 605 13.57 15.50 -14.15
CA ILE A 605 14.08 14.21 -13.69
C ILE A 605 15.58 14.24 -13.51
N LEU A 606 16.10 13.38 -12.63
CA LEU A 606 17.53 13.12 -12.56
C LEU A 606 17.98 12.36 -13.82
N PRO A 607 18.93 12.90 -14.60
CA PRO A 607 19.33 12.30 -15.87
C PRO A 607 20.14 11.01 -15.63
N HIS A 608 20.13 10.11 -16.62
CA HIS A 608 20.77 8.78 -16.54
C HIS A 608 22.29 8.84 -16.32
N ASP A 609 22.93 9.94 -16.69
CA ASP A 609 24.38 10.14 -16.57
C ASP A 609 24.80 10.74 -15.22
N ALA A 610 23.87 11.04 -14.31
CA ALA A 610 24.18 11.65 -13.01
C ALA A 610 25.20 10.84 -12.18
N PHE A 611 25.11 9.51 -12.21
CA PHE A 611 26.02 8.59 -11.54
C PHE A 611 26.77 7.67 -12.51
N ALA A 612 26.79 8.00 -13.80
CA ALA A 612 27.47 7.18 -14.79
C ALA A 612 29.00 7.29 -14.66
N ASN A 613 29.72 6.23 -15.02
CA ASN A 613 31.17 6.29 -15.16
C ASN A 613 31.51 7.01 -16.49
N SER A 614 31.55 8.35 -16.44
CA SER A 614 31.75 9.24 -17.59
C SER A 614 32.86 10.26 -17.32
N LYS A 615 33.33 10.93 -18.38
CA LYS A 615 34.32 12.02 -18.27
C LYS A 615 33.83 13.16 -17.38
N ASP A 616 32.54 13.47 -17.44
CA ASP A 616 31.94 14.55 -16.63
C ASP A 616 31.93 14.20 -15.13
N ASN A 617 31.99 12.91 -14.80
CA ASN A 617 31.99 12.40 -13.43
C ASN A 617 33.39 11.99 -12.91
N GLU A 618 34.44 12.09 -13.72
CA GLU A 618 35.81 11.68 -13.33
C GLU A 618 36.29 12.39 -12.06
N GLY A 619 35.88 13.66 -11.86
CA GLY A 619 36.21 14.45 -10.67
C GLY A 619 35.69 13.89 -9.35
N PHE A 620 34.69 13.02 -9.39
CA PHE A 620 34.08 12.42 -8.20
C PHE A 620 34.65 11.04 -7.86
N CYS A 621 35.59 10.52 -8.66
CA CYS A 621 36.19 9.22 -8.41
C CYS A 621 37.29 9.28 -7.34
N LEU A 622 37.53 8.14 -6.69
CA LEU A 622 38.56 8.01 -5.65
C LEU A 622 39.97 8.00 -6.26
N ASN A 623 40.89 8.73 -5.66
CA ASN A 623 42.31 8.68 -6.02
C ASN A 623 42.94 7.40 -5.48
N ASN A 624 43.63 6.62 -6.33
CA ASN A 624 44.43 5.49 -5.87
C ASN A 624 45.92 5.69 -6.18
N THR A 625 46.78 5.49 -5.20
CA THR A 625 48.24 5.40 -5.39
C THR A 625 48.62 3.97 -5.73
N MET A 626 49.02 3.71 -6.98
CA MET A 626 49.56 2.40 -7.38
C MET A 626 50.94 2.15 -6.77
N LYS A 627 51.33 0.88 -6.62
CA LYS A 627 52.66 0.41 -6.14
C LYS A 627 53.88 1.04 -6.87
N ASN A 628 53.66 1.74 -7.98
CA ASN A 628 54.68 2.42 -8.78
C ASN A 628 54.66 3.96 -8.65
N GLY A 629 53.93 4.53 -7.68
CA GLY A 629 53.88 5.98 -7.45
C GLY A 629 53.06 6.79 -8.47
N THR A 630 52.39 6.13 -9.40
CA THR A 630 51.43 6.77 -10.33
C THR A 630 50.03 6.77 -9.71
N GLN A 631 49.41 7.95 -9.64
CA GLN A 631 48.03 8.12 -9.20
C GLN A 631 47.09 7.79 -10.38
N GLN A 632 46.22 6.80 -10.22
CA GLN A 632 45.15 6.49 -11.18
C GLN A 632 43.81 6.59 -10.47
N LEU A 633 42.87 7.39 -11.01
CA LEU A 633 41.51 7.47 -10.46
C LEU A 633 40.80 6.13 -10.68
N LYS A 634 40.27 5.55 -9.60
CA LYS A 634 39.44 4.34 -9.66
C LYS A 634 37.97 4.76 -9.55
N CYS A 635 37.31 4.92 -10.68
CA CYS A 635 35.86 5.10 -10.73
C CYS A 635 35.15 3.78 -10.44
N LEU A 636 34.01 3.85 -9.75
CA LEU A 636 33.11 2.72 -9.59
C LEU A 636 32.44 2.37 -10.95
N PRO A 637 31.85 1.17 -11.08
CA PRO A 637 30.96 0.84 -12.19
C PRO A 637 29.87 1.89 -12.41
N SER A 638 29.32 1.95 -13.62
CA SER A 638 28.31 2.95 -13.94
C SER A 638 27.08 2.79 -13.03
N GLY A 639 26.49 3.93 -12.62
CA GLY A 639 25.32 3.99 -11.74
C GLY A 639 25.64 3.98 -10.23
N LEU A 640 26.93 3.91 -9.86
CA LEU A 640 27.39 3.90 -8.47
C LEU A 640 28.23 5.14 -8.14
N PHE A 641 27.99 5.73 -6.97
CA PHE A 641 28.66 6.93 -6.49
C PHE A 641 29.24 6.72 -5.09
N SER A 642 30.54 6.90 -4.92
CA SER A 642 31.20 6.67 -3.63
C SER A 642 31.00 7.84 -2.67
N LEU A 643 30.44 7.58 -1.49
CA LEU A 643 30.30 8.56 -0.41
C LEU A 643 31.44 8.50 0.61
N THR A 644 32.39 7.57 0.44
CA THR A 644 33.53 7.38 1.33
C THR A 644 34.29 8.66 1.71
N PRO A 645 34.53 9.63 0.80
CA PRO A 645 35.21 10.87 1.15
C PRO A 645 34.34 11.89 1.91
N CYS A 646 33.02 11.71 1.87
CA CYS A 646 32.01 12.64 2.38
C CYS A 646 31.46 12.21 3.74
N VAL A 647 31.26 10.90 3.95
CA VAL A 647 30.58 10.35 5.13
C VAL A 647 31.57 9.69 6.06
N HIS A 648 31.58 10.13 7.32
CA HIS A 648 32.49 9.65 8.36
C HIS A 648 31.73 9.05 9.55
N LEU A 649 32.41 8.22 10.33
CA LEU A 649 31.90 7.81 11.64
C LEU A 649 31.94 8.99 12.61
N SER A 650 30.77 9.36 13.12
CA SER A 650 30.63 10.42 14.11
C SER A 650 31.22 10.02 15.48
N GLY A 651 32.07 10.87 16.08
CA GLY A 651 32.56 10.70 17.45
C GLY A 651 33.90 9.95 17.61
N SER A 652 34.71 9.87 16.56
CA SER A 652 36.13 9.49 16.64
C SER A 652 37.05 10.71 16.49
N SER A 653 38.22 10.69 17.14
CA SER A 653 39.25 11.74 16.99
C SER A 653 39.85 11.77 15.58
N ILE A 654 39.66 10.68 14.83
CA ILE A 654 40.07 10.49 13.43
C ILE A 654 38.80 10.34 12.62
N ALA A 655 38.65 11.07 11.52
CA ALA A 655 37.54 10.86 10.59
C ALA A 655 37.69 9.50 9.91
N ILE A 656 36.98 8.48 10.39
CA ILE A 656 37.00 7.14 9.76
C ILE A 656 35.99 7.16 8.62
N PRO A 657 36.42 7.04 7.35
CA PRO A 657 35.52 7.08 6.21
C PRO A 657 34.67 5.81 6.14
N LEU A 658 33.36 5.97 5.92
CA LEU A 658 32.45 4.84 5.74
C LEU A 658 32.38 4.45 4.26
N PRO A 659 32.56 3.18 3.87
CA PRO A 659 32.54 2.74 2.47
C PRO A 659 31.11 2.66 1.90
N ILE A 660 30.33 3.73 2.06
CA ILE A 660 28.96 3.85 1.58
C ILE A 660 28.97 4.23 0.10
N ILE A 661 28.12 3.58 -0.67
CA ILE A 661 27.94 3.82 -2.10
C ILE A 661 26.49 4.23 -2.33
N ALA A 662 26.28 5.41 -2.89
CA ALA A 662 24.97 5.86 -3.35
C ALA A 662 24.67 5.32 -4.76
N SER A 663 23.40 5.01 -5.01
CA SER A 663 22.87 4.69 -6.34
C SER A 663 21.42 5.15 -6.44
N ASN A 664 20.84 5.08 -7.64
CA ASN A 664 19.38 5.07 -7.73
C ASN A 664 18.83 3.77 -7.09
N PRO A 665 17.58 3.77 -6.58
CA PRO A 665 16.93 2.57 -6.09
C PRO A 665 16.92 1.44 -7.11
N HIS A 666 17.07 0.22 -6.62
CA HIS A 666 17.15 -1.03 -7.38
C HIS A 666 18.26 -1.00 -8.45
N PHE A 667 19.31 -0.21 -8.22
CA PHE A 667 20.42 -0.03 -9.14
C PHE A 667 19.97 0.42 -10.54
N LEU A 668 18.92 1.27 -10.61
CA LEU A 668 18.49 1.90 -11.86
C LEU A 668 19.65 2.69 -12.49
N ASP A 669 19.84 2.49 -13.80
CA ASP A 669 20.96 3.02 -14.60
C ASP A 669 22.35 2.41 -14.31
N SER A 670 22.44 1.41 -13.42
CA SER A 670 23.69 0.70 -13.17
C SER A 670 24.00 -0.42 -14.17
N ASP A 671 25.26 -0.85 -14.21
CA ASP A 671 25.69 -1.99 -15.03
C ASP A 671 24.92 -3.28 -14.68
N ARG A 672 24.62 -4.11 -15.69
CA ARG A 672 23.84 -5.36 -15.52
C ARG A 672 24.43 -6.30 -14.47
N SER A 673 25.75 -6.36 -14.36
CA SER A 673 26.43 -7.16 -13.34
C SER A 673 26.07 -6.75 -11.90
N ILE A 674 25.69 -5.50 -11.67
CA ILE A 674 25.24 -5.00 -10.37
C ILE A 674 23.75 -5.29 -10.15
N GLN A 675 22.93 -5.07 -11.18
CA GLN A 675 21.49 -5.34 -11.12
C GLN A 675 21.18 -6.83 -10.88
N ASP A 676 21.89 -7.71 -11.59
CA ASP A 676 21.67 -9.16 -11.54
C ASP A 676 22.33 -9.81 -10.30
N ALA A 677 23.12 -9.06 -9.53
CA ALA A 677 23.82 -9.59 -8.35
C ALA A 677 22.89 -9.84 -7.14
N VAL A 678 21.72 -9.18 -7.11
CA VAL A 678 20.78 -9.28 -5.99
C VAL A 678 19.41 -9.71 -6.51
N ASN A 679 18.97 -10.89 -6.08
CA ASN A 679 17.64 -11.38 -6.42
C ASN A 679 16.55 -10.53 -5.77
N GLY A 680 15.52 -10.18 -6.53
CA GLY A 680 14.32 -9.48 -6.05
C GLY A 680 14.31 -7.97 -6.32
N LEU A 681 15.44 -7.36 -6.71
CA LEU A 681 15.47 -5.96 -7.13
C LEU A 681 15.15 -5.85 -8.63
N VAL A 682 14.11 -5.09 -8.96
CA VAL A 682 13.73 -4.82 -10.36
C VAL A 682 13.74 -3.31 -10.59
N PRO A 683 14.65 -2.76 -11.40
CA PRO A 683 14.69 -1.32 -11.66
C PRO A 683 13.48 -0.88 -12.50
N ASP A 684 12.84 0.21 -12.09
CA ASP A 684 11.71 0.84 -12.77
C ASP A 684 11.92 2.37 -12.79
N GLU A 685 11.74 3.00 -13.94
CA GLU A 685 12.00 4.43 -14.07
C GLU A 685 11.00 5.29 -13.29
N ILE A 686 9.73 4.89 -13.24
CA ILE A 686 8.67 5.70 -12.62
C ILE A 686 8.78 5.63 -11.10
N SER A 687 9.10 4.46 -10.55
CA SER A 687 9.21 4.22 -9.11
C SER A 687 10.57 4.56 -8.52
N HIS A 688 11.66 4.48 -9.30
CA HIS A 688 13.02 4.63 -8.75
C HIS A 688 13.74 5.90 -9.19
N ARG A 689 13.29 6.59 -10.25
CA ARG A 689 13.94 7.86 -10.64
C ARG A 689 13.52 9.00 -9.71
N SER A 690 14.48 9.81 -9.30
CA SER A 690 14.21 11.08 -8.61
C SER A 690 13.63 12.11 -9.58
N TYR A 691 12.63 12.84 -9.13
CA TYR A 691 11.95 13.86 -9.94
C TYR A 691 11.46 15.04 -9.11
N MET A 692 11.10 16.11 -9.82
CA MET A 692 10.59 17.35 -9.26
C MET A 692 9.66 18.04 -10.24
N ASP A 693 8.48 18.43 -9.75
CA ASP A 693 7.47 19.17 -10.49
C ASP A 693 7.47 20.62 -10.01
N LEU A 694 7.91 21.52 -10.88
CA LEU A 694 8.02 22.94 -10.60
C LEU A 694 6.93 23.73 -11.30
N GLU A 695 6.32 24.68 -10.59
CA GLU A 695 5.48 25.68 -11.23
C GLU A 695 6.39 26.69 -11.96
N PRO A 696 6.23 26.87 -13.28
CA PRO A 696 7.23 27.55 -14.10
C PRO A 696 7.34 29.05 -13.85
N THR A 697 6.27 29.72 -13.42
CA THR A 697 6.26 31.17 -13.23
C THR A 697 7.00 31.57 -11.96
N THR A 698 6.81 30.83 -10.88
CA THR A 698 7.33 31.15 -9.55
C THR A 698 8.57 30.36 -9.16
N GLY A 699 8.82 29.20 -9.78
CA GLY A 699 9.93 28.31 -9.44
C GLY A 699 9.71 27.50 -8.15
N ILE A 700 8.46 27.40 -7.67
CA ILE A 700 8.09 26.66 -6.46
C ILE A 700 7.82 25.19 -6.80
N ILE A 701 8.22 24.28 -5.91
CA ILE A 701 7.91 22.85 -6.01
C ILE A 701 6.46 22.60 -5.62
N MET A 702 5.73 21.92 -6.50
CA MET A 702 4.36 21.48 -6.25
C MET A 702 4.31 20.01 -5.81
N ASN A 703 5.20 19.20 -6.38
CA ASN A 703 5.37 17.79 -6.05
C ASN A 703 6.82 17.39 -6.34
N GLY A 704 7.42 16.53 -5.52
CA GLY A 704 8.78 16.07 -5.72
C GLY A 704 9.07 14.79 -4.95
N SER A 705 9.90 13.94 -5.54
CA SER A 705 10.40 12.74 -4.87
C SER A 705 11.90 12.62 -5.06
N ARG A 706 12.63 12.69 -3.94
CA ARG A 706 14.06 12.45 -3.88
C ARG A 706 14.28 11.01 -3.43
N ARG A 707 14.77 10.20 -4.34
CA ARG A 707 14.93 8.75 -4.18
C ARG A 707 16.39 8.37 -4.29
N MET A 708 16.88 7.66 -3.29
CA MET A 708 18.29 7.27 -3.22
C MET A 708 18.45 5.94 -2.50
N GLN A 709 19.40 5.13 -2.95
CA GLN A 709 19.77 3.89 -2.31
C GLN A 709 21.20 3.97 -1.79
N PHE A 710 21.38 3.58 -0.53
CA PHE A 710 22.66 3.48 0.13
C PHE A 710 23.08 2.01 0.19
N ASN A 711 24.31 1.77 -0.21
CA ASN A 711 24.86 0.44 -0.37
C ASN A 711 26.21 0.35 0.33
N ILE A 712 26.65 -0.87 0.62
CA ILE A 712 28.00 -1.13 1.14
C ILE A 712 28.69 -2.19 0.30
N ASN A 713 29.99 -2.01 0.06
CA ASN A 713 30.77 -3.01 -0.65
C ASN A 713 31.07 -4.20 0.29
N VAL A 714 30.52 -5.37 -0.04
CA VAL A 714 30.81 -6.61 0.68
C VAL A 714 31.94 -7.31 -0.06
N VAL A 715 33.05 -7.51 0.66
CA VAL A 715 34.24 -8.20 0.14
C VAL A 715 34.41 -9.54 0.83
N ASN A 716 35.03 -10.49 0.14
CA ASN A 716 35.47 -11.74 0.72
C ASN A 716 36.96 -11.67 1.05
N ASP A 717 37.35 -12.26 2.18
CA ASP A 717 38.75 -12.44 2.53
C ASP A 717 38.99 -13.89 3.00
N SER A 718 39.78 -14.63 2.22
CA SER A 718 40.18 -16.00 2.53
C SER A 718 40.95 -16.15 3.85
N LYS A 719 41.49 -15.06 4.40
CA LYS A 719 42.25 -15.04 5.65
C LYS A 719 41.37 -14.83 6.89
N ILE A 720 40.11 -14.46 6.69
CA ILE A 720 39.14 -14.15 7.75
C ILE A 720 37.99 -15.14 7.64
N ASP A 721 38.00 -16.15 8.50
CA ASP A 721 37.08 -17.29 8.44
C ASP A 721 35.60 -16.88 8.41
N ALA A 722 35.23 -15.78 9.08
CA ALA A 722 33.86 -15.28 9.14
C ALA A 722 33.30 -14.77 7.80
N ILE A 723 34.16 -14.34 6.87
CA ILE A 723 33.77 -13.75 5.57
C ILE A 723 34.35 -14.50 4.37
N SER A 724 35.08 -15.59 4.59
CA SER A 724 35.72 -16.39 3.55
C SER A 724 34.73 -17.02 2.57
N HIS A 725 33.49 -17.27 3.01
CA HIS A 725 32.41 -17.88 2.23
C HIS A 725 31.35 -16.88 1.75
N ILE A 726 31.53 -15.59 2.04
CA ILE A 726 30.59 -14.56 1.59
C ILE A 726 30.86 -14.27 0.11
N HIS A 727 29.79 -14.15 -0.68
CA HIS A 727 29.91 -13.76 -2.08
C HIS A 727 30.10 -12.24 -2.17
N PRO A 728 31.16 -11.74 -2.82
CA PRO A 728 31.41 -10.31 -2.90
C PRO A 728 30.37 -9.63 -3.81
N LEU A 729 29.77 -8.55 -3.34
CA LEU A 729 28.76 -7.77 -4.07
C LEU A 729 28.57 -6.37 -3.46
N VAL A 730 27.90 -5.48 -4.20
CA VAL A 730 27.43 -4.19 -3.66
C VAL A 730 26.09 -4.42 -2.98
N TYR A 731 26.10 -4.47 -1.64
CA TYR A 731 24.94 -4.87 -0.86
C TYR A 731 23.99 -3.67 -0.65
N PRO A 732 22.73 -3.75 -1.11
CA PRO A 732 21.74 -2.71 -0.89
C PRO A 732 21.30 -2.73 0.57
N MET A 733 21.71 -1.70 1.32
CA MET A 733 21.41 -1.59 2.74
C MET A 733 20.00 -1.03 2.96
N ILE A 734 19.73 0.10 2.32
CA ILE A 734 18.47 0.83 2.45
C ILE A 734 18.27 1.69 1.20
N TRP A 735 17.03 1.80 0.74
CA TRP A 735 16.63 2.85 -0.18
C TRP A 735 15.56 3.74 0.47
N VAL A 736 15.64 5.03 0.18
CA VAL A 736 14.87 6.08 0.85
C VAL A 736 14.11 6.85 -0.21
N ASN A 737 12.81 7.01 0.00
CA ASN A 737 11.93 7.87 -0.78
C ASN A 737 11.50 9.04 0.08
N GLU A 738 12.17 10.18 -0.10
CA GLU A 738 11.71 11.42 0.48
C GLU A 738 10.74 12.09 -0.50
N HIS A 739 9.48 12.17 -0.09
CA HIS A 739 8.39 12.67 -0.91
C HIS A 739 7.78 13.92 -0.30
N ALA A 740 7.61 14.96 -1.11
CA ALA A 740 6.97 16.21 -0.74
C ALA A 740 5.92 16.59 -1.79
N GLU A 741 4.69 16.77 -1.33
CA GLU A 741 3.54 17.18 -2.17
C GLU A 741 2.81 18.32 -1.44
N ILE A 742 2.37 19.32 -2.20
CA ILE A 742 1.55 20.40 -1.67
C ILE A 742 0.17 19.86 -1.23
N ASP A 743 -0.29 20.27 -0.06
CA ASP A 743 -1.63 19.95 0.42
C ASP A 743 -2.68 20.87 -0.21
N GLN A 744 -3.91 20.35 -0.35
CA GLN A 744 -5.04 21.06 -0.96
C GLN A 744 -5.26 22.49 -0.42
N PRO A 745 -5.22 22.75 0.91
CA PRO A 745 -5.41 24.10 1.43
C PRO A 745 -4.34 25.09 0.94
N ASN A 746 -3.07 24.67 0.85
CA ASN A 746 -1.99 25.52 0.38
C ASN A 746 -2.03 25.69 -1.15
N ALA A 747 -2.44 24.67 -1.89
CA ALA A 747 -2.72 24.78 -3.32
C ALA A 747 -3.84 25.81 -3.60
N ASP A 748 -4.92 25.81 -2.82
CA ASP A 748 -6.01 26.79 -2.93
C ASP A 748 -5.53 28.22 -2.64
N ILE A 749 -4.63 28.37 -1.66
CA ILE A 749 -4.00 29.67 -1.34
C ILE A 749 -3.14 30.14 -2.51
N PHE A 750 -2.31 29.25 -3.06
CA PHE A 750 -1.48 29.56 -4.23
C PHE A 750 -2.34 29.98 -5.42
N HIS A 751 -3.40 29.23 -5.72
CA HIS A 751 -4.31 29.53 -6.80
C HIS A 751 -4.96 30.92 -6.63
N LYS A 752 -5.46 31.24 -5.43
CA LYS A 752 -6.09 32.54 -5.13
C LYS A 752 -5.12 33.71 -5.18
N LYS A 753 -3.90 33.53 -4.68
CA LYS A 753 -2.94 34.64 -4.50
C LYS A 753 -2.02 34.86 -5.70
N VAL A 754 -1.76 33.83 -6.50
CA VAL A 754 -0.78 33.88 -7.59
C VAL A 754 -1.46 33.65 -8.93
N TYR A 755 -2.13 32.51 -9.10
CA TYR A 755 -2.66 32.09 -10.40
C TYR A 755 -3.80 33.01 -10.90
N ILE A 756 -4.81 33.29 -10.07
CA ILE A 756 -5.94 34.15 -10.45
C ILE A 756 -5.48 35.57 -10.83
N PRO A 757 -4.65 36.27 -10.03
CA PRO A 757 -4.14 37.58 -10.42
C PRO A 757 -3.36 37.58 -11.73
N LEU A 758 -2.50 36.59 -11.96
CA LEU A 758 -1.73 36.47 -13.22
C LEU A 758 -2.65 36.24 -14.43
N LEU A 759 -3.69 35.41 -14.25
CA LEU A 759 -4.71 35.18 -15.27
C LEU A 759 -5.46 36.47 -15.60
N LEU A 760 -5.90 37.21 -14.57
CA LEU A 760 -6.59 38.50 -14.75
C LEU A 760 -5.71 39.53 -15.47
N LEU A 761 -4.43 39.62 -15.13
CA LEU A 761 -3.48 40.50 -15.83
C LEU A 761 -3.31 40.10 -17.29
N THR A 762 -3.27 38.80 -17.58
CA THR A 762 -3.15 38.28 -18.94
C THR A 762 -4.41 38.59 -19.76
N VAL A 763 -5.60 38.35 -19.21
CA VAL A 763 -6.87 38.72 -19.84
C VAL A 763 -6.94 40.22 -20.07
N PHE A 764 -6.59 41.04 -19.08
CA PHE A 764 -6.57 42.49 -19.18
C PHE A 764 -5.62 42.99 -20.29
N LYS A 765 -4.43 42.39 -20.40
CA LYS A 765 -3.48 42.66 -21.49
C LYS A 765 -4.12 42.42 -22.86
N TYR A 766 -4.78 41.27 -23.07
CA TYR A 766 -5.44 40.98 -24.35
C TYR A 766 -6.66 41.87 -24.62
N VAL A 767 -7.41 42.25 -23.58
CA VAL A 767 -8.52 43.21 -23.70
C VAL A 767 -8.00 44.58 -24.16
N ILE A 768 -6.91 45.10 -23.57
CA ILE A 768 -6.31 46.37 -24.01
C ILE A 768 -5.80 46.26 -25.45
N MET A 769 -5.15 45.15 -25.82
CA MET A 769 -4.66 44.95 -27.18
C MET A 769 -5.80 44.90 -28.21
N THR A 770 -6.93 44.27 -27.88
CA THR A 770 -8.10 44.22 -28.77
C THR A 770 -8.79 45.58 -28.89
N ILE A 771 -8.91 46.34 -27.79
CA ILE A 771 -9.41 47.73 -27.83
C ILE A 771 -8.47 48.63 -28.65
N GLY A 772 -7.16 48.50 -28.48
CA GLY A 772 -6.17 49.28 -29.22
C GLY A 772 -6.19 49.00 -30.73
N THR A 773 -6.28 47.72 -31.11
CA THR A 773 -6.36 47.31 -32.52
C THR A 773 -7.67 47.71 -33.17
N THR A 774 -8.81 47.60 -32.47
CA THR A 774 -10.10 48.07 -32.98
C THR A 774 -10.12 49.60 -33.17
N LEU A 775 -9.60 50.37 -32.21
CA LEU A 775 -9.43 51.82 -32.35
C LEU A 775 -8.53 52.16 -33.54
N LEU A 776 -7.40 51.48 -33.72
CA LEU A 776 -6.51 51.70 -34.87
C LEU A 776 -7.22 51.43 -36.20
N ILE A 777 -7.96 50.32 -36.30
CA ILE A 777 -8.73 49.96 -37.50
C ILE A 777 -9.82 51.00 -37.79
N THR A 778 -10.53 51.49 -36.77
CA THR A 778 -11.55 52.54 -36.95
C THR A 778 -10.94 53.85 -37.43
N VAL A 779 -9.80 54.27 -36.88
CA VAL A 779 -9.08 55.48 -37.35
C VAL A 779 -8.61 55.32 -38.79
N ILE A 780 -8.02 54.18 -39.15
CA ILE A 780 -7.60 53.89 -40.52
C ILE A 780 -8.81 53.93 -41.46
N SER A 781 -9.93 53.33 -41.06
CA SER A 781 -11.18 53.31 -41.84
C SER A 781 -11.73 54.72 -42.04
N LEU A 782 -11.71 55.57 -41.00
CA LEU A 782 -12.14 56.97 -41.08
C LEU A 782 -11.22 57.80 -41.98
N VAL A 783 -9.90 57.60 -41.92
CA VAL A 783 -8.94 58.28 -42.80
C VAL A 783 -9.15 57.87 -44.25
N VAL A 784 -9.30 56.57 -44.53
CA VAL A 784 -9.59 56.05 -45.88
C VAL A 784 -10.91 56.61 -46.39
N PHE A 785 -11.97 56.60 -45.57
CA PHE A 785 -13.27 57.18 -45.93
C PHE A 785 -13.19 58.68 -46.19
N SER A 786 -12.41 59.44 -45.40
CA SER A 786 -12.21 60.87 -45.61
C SER A 786 -11.47 61.17 -46.92
N ARG A 787 -10.45 60.36 -47.26
CA ARG A 787 -9.71 60.47 -48.53
C ARG A 787 -10.59 60.10 -49.72
N TYR A 788 -11.40 59.05 -49.57
CA TYR A 788 -12.39 58.66 -50.58
C TYR A 788 -13.42 59.77 -50.83
N LYS A 789 -13.94 60.41 -49.77
CA LYS A 789 -14.87 61.54 -49.86
C LYS A 789 -14.23 62.79 -50.50
N LYS A 790 -12.95 63.07 -50.22
CA LYS A 790 -12.18 64.15 -50.87
C LYS A 790 -11.99 63.90 -52.37
N ASN A 791 -11.76 62.66 -52.78
CA ASN A 791 -11.59 62.30 -54.19
C ASN A 791 -12.90 62.37 -55.00
N ILE A 792 -14.07 62.23 -54.37
CA ILE A 792 -15.38 62.36 -55.05
C ILE A 792 -15.77 63.83 -55.28
N MET A 793 -15.29 64.78 -54.46
CA MET A 793 -15.60 66.21 -54.63
C MET A 793 -14.70 66.92 -55.68
N VAL A 794 -13.81 66.19 -56.35
CA VAL A 794 -13.00 66.68 -57.47
C VAL A 794 -13.38 65.91 -58.73
N ALA A 795 -14.53 66.22 -59.33
CA ALA A 795 -14.90 65.75 -60.66
C ALA A 795 -14.57 66.87 -61.68
N PRO A 796 -13.82 66.60 -62.78
CA PRO A 796 -13.50 67.60 -63.79
C PRO A 796 -14.64 67.78 -64.82
N GLU A 797 -14.79 69.02 -65.31
CA GLU A 797 -15.66 69.39 -66.44
C GLU A 797 -15.27 68.67 -67.76
N PRO A 798 -16.23 68.42 -68.68
CA PRO A 798 -15.98 67.67 -69.91
C PRO A 798 -15.41 68.55 -71.03
N THR A 799 -14.34 68.07 -71.67
CA THR A 799 -13.70 68.67 -72.85
C THR A 799 -14.47 68.32 -74.14
N THR A 800 -14.81 69.34 -74.92
CA THR A 800 -15.34 69.24 -76.29
C THR A 800 -14.22 69.11 -77.31
N ILE A 801 -14.39 68.15 -78.23
CA ILE A 801 -13.50 67.86 -79.37
C ILE A 801 -14.00 68.66 -80.58
N THR A 802 -13.14 69.38 -81.28
CA THR A 802 -13.22 69.60 -82.74
C THR A 802 -11.84 69.94 -83.30
N ASP A 803 -11.35 69.09 -84.19
CA ASP A 803 -10.21 69.30 -85.07
C ASP A 803 -10.73 69.75 -86.45
N GLU A 804 -10.00 70.68 -87.09
CA GLU A 804 -9.90 71.01 -88.54
C GLU A 804 -9.65 72.53 -88.70
N THR A 805 -8.38 72.94 -88.79
CA THR A 805 -7.54 73.14 -90.00
C THR A 805 -7.81 74.42 -90.81
N THR A 806 -6.94 75.41 -90.54
CA THR A 806 -6.22 76.31 -91.48
C THR A 806 -7.01 77.30 -92.38
N PRO A 807 -6.36 78.28 -93.04
CA PRO A 807 -5.26 79.19 -92.64
C PRO A 807 -5.49 80.67 -93.13
N LEU A 808 -4.63 81.61 -92.72
CA LEU A 808 -3.85 82.56 -93.59
C LEU A 808 -3.49 83.89 -92.89
N LEU A 809 -2.17 84.06 -92.72
CA LEU A 809 -1.36 85.27 -92.95
C LEU A 809 -2.01 86.67 -92.80
N ALA A 810 -1.62 87.36 -91.73
CA ALA A 810 -0.86 88.62 -91.75
C ALA A 810 -0.19 88.84 -90.39
#